data_AF-A0A6S7IG85-F1
#
_entry.id   AF-A0A6S7IG85-F1
#
_cell.length_a   1.000
_cell.length_b   1.000
_cell.length_c   1.000
_cell.angle_alpha   90.00
_cell.angle_beta   90.00
_cell.angle_gamma   90.00
#
_symmetry.space_group_name_H-M   'P 1'
#
loop_
_entity.id
_entity.type
_entity.pdbx_description
1 polymer ?
#
loop_
_entity_poly.entity_id
_entity_poly.type
_entity_poly.pdbx_seq_one_letter_code
_entity_poly.pdbx_strand_id
1 'polypeptide(L)'
;MASSGNNRTPHRNRSFNDDDIENRIRRREYSERETYIPSSNAAQHFQTRPDMLPNFSQMQLNDDDTSSQTRQHLAELQAEIAEEEDSATIVRSPPPAPRHGPSTREQIRKSEEKLVFIRARKNEITQLFETMKRSQTVDLCFLIDCTGSMDPYIAQVKTKIDNLVEHCKMTFADLVLKVAFVGYRDHDDEERIISLPFTGDIAYFKSFVSKIRADGGGDAAEDVFGGLEKAGELQWSAPTRILFHVADAPCHGRQYHDASVLDYYPNGDPRSLNAKDLLKILEDKNVKYWFAKLTDKTDKMIIEFTRLMRMPTMLQQVKLQSAEDLMFAVADSVSSSIRDMETTTLAAAAVDAFSRDYNTVVQRPGATRKLKEFAICEIIPDWSLISVENAYLFRKKLPGNMNLADSLKEPLKEECRKRRIQIATQPFAKGTQRIVYYGIDCTYDPSKKVVFKEFKYLGEGLNKLASYKEQMEVQSISAFLALEFNKQKPRGIKDISFTKVVVISLRDRSKPFYCSQEPLIEGPYVKYNSNNGFVNKDEYAASLNAFSHWTYQVTDGYLMVVDLQGVKITSPTGPKFTLTDPALHCKDVTRFCSTNLGPAGMHRFFRTHHCNSICKAMNLQPHRHQPKSSTMTEQGTFALV
;
A
#
# COMPACT_ATOMS: atom_id res chain seq x y z
N MET A 1 -55.43 -35.76 -0.71
CA MET A 1 -56.26 -36.66 0.12
C MET A 1 -55.51 -36.83 1.45
N ALA A 2 -55.84 -36.02 2.47
CA ALA A 2 -56.60 -36.39 3.69
C ALA A 2 -55.85 -37.44 4.54
N SER A 3 -55.57 -37.30 5.85
CA SER A 3 -56.23 -36.66 7.02
C SER A 3 -55.16 -36.36 8.11
N SER A 4 -55.08 -35.22 8.81
CA SER A 4 -55.92 -34.67 9.90
C SER A 4 -56.10 -35.56 11.15
N GLY A 5 -55.81 -35.00 12.34
CA GLY A 5 -56.03 -35.60 13.65
C GLY A 5 -55.52 -34.78 14.85
N ASN A 6 -56.26 -33.72 15.19
CA ASN A 6 -56.14 -32.86 16.40
C ASN A 6 -56.29 -33.63 17.74
N ASN A 7 -55.67 -33.14 18.83
CA ASN A 7 -56.41 -32.56 19.97
C ASN A 7 -55.57 -32.06 21.18
N ARG A 8 -55.90 -30.82 21.58
CA ARG A 8 -56.22 -30.30 22.93
C ARG A 8 -55.12 -29.89 23.92
N THR A 9 -55.10 -28.57 24.14
CA THR A 9 -54.74 -27.82 25.36
C THR A 9 -55.72 -28.07 26.53
N PRO A 10 -55.35 -27.66 27.76
CA PRO A 10 -56.03 -26.49 28.33
C PRO A 10 -55.15 -25.50 29.13
N HIS A 11 -55.69 -24.29 29.25
CA HIS A 11 -55.21 -23.08 29.92
C HIS A 11 -54.88 -23.19 31.43
N ARG A 12 -53.94 -22.33 31.88
CA ARG A 12 -54.14 -21.50 33.09
C ARG A 12 -53.31 -20.20 33.06
N ASN A 13 -54.03 -19.07 33.16
CA ASN A 13 -53.55 -17.70 33.37
C ASN A 13 -53.15 -17.45 34.83
N ARG A 14 -52.20 -16.53 35.06
CA ARG A 14 -52.16 -15.47 36.11
C ARG A 14 -50.86 -14.64 35.92
N SER A 15 -50.98 -13.44 35.35
CA SER A 15 -51.01 -12.12 36.02
C SER A 15 -49.61 -11.60 36.37
N PHE A 16 -49.05 -10.76 35.49
CA PHE A 16 -47.97 -9.84 35.80
C PHE A 16 -48.60 -8.49 36.14
N ASN A 17 -48.29 -7.98 37.33
CA ASN A 17 -48.60 -6.60 37.72
C ASN A 17 -47.42 -5.71 37.32
N ASP A 18 -47.77 -4.64 36.61
CA ASP A 18 -47.02 -3.39 36.57
C ASP A 18 -46.92 -2.81 37.99
N ASP A 19 -45.73 -2.36 38.37
CA ASP A 19 -45.40 -1.32 39.36
C ASP A 19 -44.00 -1.62 39.91
N ASP A 20 -42.96 -1.09 39.25
CA ASP A 20 -41.83 -0.49 39.95
C ASP A 20 -40.76 0.05 38.98
N ILE A 21 -40.17 1.17 39.37
CA ILE A 21 -39.05 1.89 38.72
C ILE A 21 -39.47 2.94 37.69
N GLU A 22 -40.43 3.77 38.09
CA GLU A 22 -40.48 5.17 37.69
C GLU A 22 -40.67 6.05 38.93
N ASN A 23 -39.61 6.26 39.72
CA ASN A 23 -39.43 7.41 40.63
C ASN A 23 -38.14 7.35 41.45
N ARG A 24 -37.06 7.97 40.94
CA ARG A 24 -36.02 8.63 41.76
C ARG A 24 -35.40 9.82 40.99
N ILE A 25 -36.14 10.93 40.96
CA ILE A 25 -35.71 12.27 41.44
C ILE A 25 -34.31 12.69 40.94
N ARG A 26 -34.14 13.48 39.85
CA ARG A 26 -34.35 14.95 39.72
C ARG A 26 -34.23 15.77 41.02
N ARG A 27 -33.07 16.41 41.23
CA ARG A 27 -32.89 17.84 41.60
C ARG A 27 -31.45 18.10 42.07
N ARG A 28 -30.73 19.00 41.40
CA ARG A 28 -30.33 20.31 41.93
C ARG A 28 -29.39 21.05 40.97
N GLU A 29 -29.87 22.21 40.56
CA GLU A 29 -29.14 23.31 39.94
C GLU A 29 -28.06 23.85 40.89
N TYR A 30 -26.96 24.38 40.35
CA TYR A 30 -26.39 25.64 40.85
C TYR A 30 -25.78 26.45 39.70
N SER A 31 -26.17 27.72 39.71
CA SER A 31 -25.77 28.86 38.90
C SER A 31 -24.32 29.24 39.14
N GLU A 32 -23.61 29.73 38.10
CA GLU A 32 -22.91 31.00 38.19
C GLU A 32 -22.62 31.60 36.81
N ARG A 33 -23.01 32.88 36.68
CA ARG A 33 -22.70 33.81 35.59
C ARG A 33 -21.50 34.65 36.03
N GLU A 34 -20.52 34.88 35.14
CA GLU A 34 -19.72 36.12 35.10
C GLU A 34 -19.35 36.36 33.62
N THR A 35 -20.01 37.29 32.93
CA THR A 35 -19.66 38.71 32.67
C THR A 35 -18.46 38.95 31.74
N TYR A 36 -18.76 39.85 30.81
CA TYR A 36 -18.07 40.28 29.61
C TYR A 36 -17.16 41.49 29.90
N ILE A 37 -15.92 41.52 29.39
CA ILE A 37 -15.22 42.76 28.99
C ILE A 37 -14.24 42.46 27.83
N PRO A 38 -14.33 43.17 26.68
CA PRO A 38 -13.29 43.24 25.66
C PRO A 38 -12.44 44.50 25.83
N SER A 39 -11.13 44.41 25.65
CA SER A 39 -10.27 45.60 25.54
C SER A 39 -9.39 45.55 24.30
N SER A 40 -9.66 46.55 23.47
CA SER A 40 -8.98 46.99 22.27
C SER A 40 -7.61 47.65 22.51
N ASN A 41 -6.84 47.70 21.41
CA ASN A 41 -6.06 48.84 20.90
C ASN A 41 -4.52 48.89 21.00
N ALA A 42 -4.01 49.31 19.83
CA ALA A 42 -2.82 50.12 19.53
C ALA A 42 -1.46 49.39 19.56
N ALA A 43 -0.81 49.10 18.43
CA ALA A 43 -0.35 49.93 17.31
C ALA A 43 0.94 50.73 17.59
N GLN A 44 1.91 50.49 16.69
CA GLN A 44 2.90 51.41 16.09
C GLN A 44 4.36 51.49 16.59
N HIS A 45 5.23 51.50 15.55
CA HIS A 45 6.58 52.09 15.40
C HIS A 45 7.80 51.20 15.74
N PHE A 46 8.91 51.12 14.96
CA PHE A 46 9.36 51.75 13.70
C PHE A 46 10.66 51.02 13.20
N GLN A 47 10.94 51.06 11.89
CA GLN A 47 12.25 51.19 11.20
C GLN A 47 13.32 50.06 11.12
N THR A 48 13.44 49.51 9.89
CA THR A 48 14.61 49.35 9.00
C THR A 48 16.03 48.97 9.52
N ARG A 49 16.61 47.86 9.00
CA ARG A 49 17.89 47.79 8.21
C ARG A 49 18.24 46.35 7.74
N PRO A 50 19.16 46.17 6.77
CA PRO A 50 19.19 45.04 5.82
C PRO A 50 20.21 43.92 6.12
N ASP A 51 20.10 42.84 5.34
CA ASP A 51 21.07 41.77 5.09
C ASP A 51 21.46 40.84 6.24
N MET A 52 20.74 39.71 6.35
CA MET A 52 21.26 38.41 6.80
C MET A 52 20.39 37.29 6.20
N LEU A 53 21.06 36.30 5.60
CA LEU A 53 20.48 35.05 5.09
C LEU A 53 19.59 34.36 6.14
N PRO A 54 18.37 33.88 5.80
CA PRO A 54 17.46 33.35 6.80
C PRO A 54 17.93 31.99 7.33
N ASN A 55 18.16 31.98 8.64
CA ASN A 55 18.34 30.81 9.48
C ASN A 55 17.04 29.98 9.46
N PHE A 56 17.08 28.77 8.89
CA PHE A 56 15.94 27.84 8.90
C PHE A 56 15.80 27.20 10.28
N SER A 57 15.33 27.98 11.25
CA SER A 57 14.82 27.47 12.51
C SER A 57 13.62 28.34 12.91
N GLN A 58 12.47 27.70 13.08
CA GLN A 58 11.15 28.26 13.46
C GLN A 58 10.26 28.73 12.30
N MET A 59 9.79 27.79 11.46
CA MET A 59 8.37 27.78 11.10
C MET A 59 7.64 27.04 12.22
N GLN A 60 7.05 27.79 13.16
CA GLN A 60 5.91 27.28 13.92
C GLN A 60 4.75 27.13 12.92
N LEU A 61 4.67 25.95 12.31
CA LEU A 61 3.42 25.45 11.79
C LEU A 61 2.56 25.13 13.00
N ASN A 62 1.43 25.83 13.14
CA ASN A 62 0.33 25.37 13.98
C ASN A 62 -0.25 24.12 13.31
N ASP A 63 0.37 22.96 13.56
CA ASP A 63 -0.05 21.64 13.09
C ASP A 63 -0.71 20.85 14.23
N ASP A 64 -1.96 21.21 14.56
CA ASP A 64 -2.88 20.30 15.25
C ASP A 64 -3.51 19.37 14.20
N ASP A 65 -2.75 18.37 13.76
CA ASP A 65 -3.27 17.08 13.25
C ASP A 65 -2.16 16.01 13.02
N THR A 66 -1.11 16.04 13.86
CA THR A 66 -0.13 14.95 13.93
C THR A 66 -0.57 13.91 14.96
N SER A 67 -0.99 12.72 14.51
CA SER A 67 -1.15 11.55 15.39
C SER A 67 0.11 11.38 16.26
N SER A 68 -0.09 11.24 17.58
CA SER A 68 1.00 11.06 18.54
C SER A 68 1.94 9.90 18.19
N GLN A 69 1.45 8.92 17.41
CA GLN A 69 2.17 7.72 17.01
C GLN A 69 3.26 7.97 15.94
N THR A 70 3.04 8.94 15.04
CA THR A 70 4.09 9.32 14.07
C THR A 70 5.16 10.19 14.74
N ARG A 71 4.76 11.07 15.66
CA ARG A 71 5.69 11.82 16.52
C ARG A 71 6.52 10.87 17.37
N GLN A 72 5.88 9.84 17.95
CA GLN A 72 6.55 8.79 18.70
C GLN A 72 7.55 8.02 17.82
N HIS A 73 7.20 7.70 16.57
CA HIS A 73 8.12 6.98 15.68
C HIS A 73 9.34 7.80 15.25
N LEU A 74 9.14 9.07 14.90
CA LEU A 74 10.25 9.97 14.61
C LEU A 74 11.13 10.17 15.85
N ALA A 75 10.52 10.26 17.03
CA ALA A 75 11.23 10.32 18.30
C ALA A 75 11.99 9.01 18.61
N GLU A 76 11.43 7.83 18.32
CA GLU A 76 12.11 6.53 18.49
C GLU A 76 13.31 6.40 17.55
N LEU A 77 13.17 6.77 16.28
CA LEU A 77 14.27 6.82 15.32
C LEU A 77 15.35 7.82 15.75
N GLN A 78 14.95 9.01 16.22
CA GLN A 78 15.88 10.01 16.75
C GLN A 78 16.57 9.52 18.03
N ALA A 79 15.87 8.79 18.90
CA ALA A 79 16.44 8.18 20.10
C ALA A 79 17.41 7.05 19.77
N GLU A 80 17.11 6.18 18.80
CA GLU A 80 18.03 5.15 18.32
C GLU A 80 19.27 5.77 17.64
N ILE A 81 19.12 6.91 16.96
CA ILE A 81 20.25 7.68 16.44
C ILE A 81 21.10 8.21 17.60
N ALA A 82 20.47 8.80 18.62
CA ALA A 82 21.17 9.33 19.79
C ALA A 82 21.89 8.24 20.60
N GLU A 83 21.28 7.07 20.81
CA GLU A 83 21.87 5.94 21.55
C GLU A 83 23.09 5.34 20.80
N GLU A 84 23.04 5.28 19.47
CA GLU A 84 24.19 4.92 18.64
C GLU A 84 25.30 5.98 18.66
N GLU A 85 24.94 7.26 18.75
CA GLU A 85 25.90 8.37 18.90
C GLU A 85 26.59 8.36 20.28
N ASP A 86 25.84 8.07 21.34
CA ASP A 86 26.38 7.94 22.70
C ASP A 86 27.28 6.71 22.83
N SER A 87 26.88 5.55 22.28
CA SER A 87 27.72 4.35 22.26
C SER A 87 28.99 4.52 21.42
N ALA A 88 28.94 5.27 20.32
CA ALA A 88 30.13 5.67 19.55
C ALA A 88 31.05 6.64 20.31
N THR A 89 30.48 7.48 21.16
CA THR A 89 31.24 8.41 22.03
C THR A 89 31.97 7.65 23.14
N ILE A 90 31.39 6.56 23.67
CA ILE A 90 32.01 5.68 24.67
C ILE A 90 33.24 4.94 24.12
N VAL A 91 33.26 4.60 22.82
CA VAL A 91 34.42 3.96 22.14
C VAL A 91 35.65 4.88 22.05
N ARG A 92 35.51 6.18 22.37
CA ARG A 92 36.65 7.13 22.43
C ARG A 92 37.55 6.96 23.66
N SER A 93 37.23 6.04 24.58
CA SER A 93 38.10 5.71 25.73
C SER A 93 39.08 4.59 25.36
N PRO A 94 40.41 4.80 25.46
CA PRO A 94 41.39 3.84 24.95
C PRO A 94 41.49 2.60 25.86
N PRO A 95 41.31 1.36 25.34
CA PRO A 95 41.72 0.15 26.05
C PRO A 95 43.23 -0.11 25.82
N PRO A 96 43.91 -0.83 26.73
CA PRO A 96 45.31 -1.17 26.57
C PRO A 96 45.49 -2.13 25.37
N ALA A 97 46.53 -1.87 24.59
CA ALA A 97 46.77 -2.47 23.27
C ALA A 97 46.95 -4.01 23.29
N PRO A 98 46.31 -4.76 22.38
CA PRO A 98 46.75 -6.10 22.01
C PRO A 98 47.77 -6.05 20.88
N ARG A 99 48.79 -6.92 20.98
CA ARG A 99 49.79 -7.17 19.94
C ARG A 99 49.18 -8.11 18.89
N HIS A 100 49.17 -7.67 17.64
CA HIS A 100 48.61 -8.34 16.45
C HIS A 100 47.11 -8.11 16.17
N GLY A 101 46.78 -6.91 15.70
CA GLY A 101 45.50 -6.54 15.08
C GLY A 101 45.62 -5.20 14.32
N PRO A 102 44.65 -4.82 13.46
CA PRO A 102 44.66 -3.49 12.82
C PRO A 102 44.76 -2.38 13.88
N SER A 103 45.55 -1.34 13.61
CA SER A 103 45.83 -0.29 14.61
C SER A 103 44.53 0.35 15.11
N THR A 104 44.50 0.79 16.38
CA THR A 104 43.34 1.46 17.00
C THR A 104 42.80 2.59 16.13
N ARG A 105 43.68 3.32 15.42
CA ARG A 105 43.31 4.40 14.50
C ARG A 105 42.54 3.90 13.26
N GLU A 106 42.90 2.74 12.72
CA GLU A 106 42.20 2.13 11.59
C GLU A 106 40.84 1.56 12.00
N GLN A 107 40.73 1.05 13.23
CA GLN A 107 39.44 0.62 13.79
C GLN A 107 38.49 1.81 14.00
N ILE A 108 39.01 2.91 14.55
CA ILE A 108 38.25 4.17 14.70
C ILE A 108 37.79 4.66 13.33
N ARG A 109 38.67 4.76 12.34
CA ARG A 109 38.31 5.19 10.98
C ARG A 109 37.19 4.34 10.37
N LYS A 110 37.29 3.01 10.45
CA LYS A 110 36.24 2.10 9.95
C LYS A 110 34.92 2.25 10.70
N SER A 111 34.97 2.53 12.01
CA SER A 111 33.77 2.78 12.82
C SER A 111 33.10 4.10 12.45
N GLU A 112 33.88 5.17 12.23
CA GLU A 112 33.38 6.47 11.79
C GLU A 112 32.76 6.39 10.40
N GLU A 113 33.40 5.65 9.47
CA GLU A 113 32.86 5.39 8.13
C GLU A 113 31.53 4.62 8.18
N LYS A 114 31.44 3.59 9.03
CA LYS A 114 30.18 2.85 9.22
C LYS A 114 29.09 3.76 9.78
N LEU A 115 29.39 4.63 10.72
CA LEU A 115 28.42 5.56 11.32
C LEU A 115 27.89 6.58 10.30
N VAL A 116 28.76 7.16 9.46
CA VAL A 116 28.32 8.05 8.38
C VAL A 116 27.37 7.33 7.43
N PHE A 117 27.66 6.07 7.08
CA PHE A 117 26.78 5.28 6.22
C PHE A 117 25.45 4.95 6.89
N ILE A 118 25.45 4.58 8.17
CA ILE A 118 24.22 4.35 8.96
C ILE A 118 23.35 5.60 8.96
N ARG A 119 23.94 6.79 9.21
CA ARG A 119 23.22 8.07 9.21
C ARG A 119 22.59 8.37 7.85
N ALA A 120 23.36 8.24 6.78
CA ALA A 120 22.84 8.43 5.42
C ALA A 120 21.66 7.48 5.14
N ARG A 121 21.81 6.19 5.51
CA ARG A 121 20.78 5.19 5.29
C ARG A 121 19.52 5.43 6.14
N LYS A 122 19.66 5.85 7.40
CA LYS A 122 18.53 6.22 8.26
C LYS A 122 17.79 7.44 7.71
N ASN A 123 18.50 8.44 7.18
CA ASN A 123 17.90 9.60 6.51
C ASN A 123 17.13 9.19 5.23
N GLU A 124 17.70 8.32 4.40
CA GLU A 124 17.00 7.77 3.22
C GLU A 124 15.71 7.06 3.63
N ILE A 125 15.79 6.16 4.62
CA ILE A 125 14.62 5.43 5.14
C ILE A 125 13.56 6.42 5.64
N THR A 126 13.97 7.49 6.32
CA THR A 126 13.06 8.54 6.82
C THR A 126 12.37 9.27 5.67
N GLN A 127 13.10 9.73 4.66
CA GLN A 127 12.52 10.39 3.48
C GLN A 127 11.57 9.46 2.69
N LEU A 128 11.91 8.18 2.62
CA LEU A 128 11.03 7.18 2.03
C LEU A 128 9.74 7.04 2.82
N PHE A 129 9.82 7.01 4.14
CA PHE A 129 8.62 6.98 4.97
C PHE A 129 7.80 8.27 4.87
N GLU A 130 8.41 9.45 4.76
CA GLU A 130 7.69 10.70 4.52
C GLU A 130 6.96 10.68 3.17
N THR A 131 7.62 10.16 2.14
CA THR A 131 7.02 9.98 0.81
C THR A 131 5.85 8.98 0.87
N MET A 132 6.04 7.86 1.56
CA MET A 132 4.95 6.90 1.82
C MET A 132 3.84 7.51 2.68
N LYS A 133 4.13 8.40 3.63
CA LYS A 133 3.10 9.06 4.44
C LYS A 133 2.24 9.99 3.59
N ARG A 134 2.87 10.82 2.75
CA ARG A 134 2.16 11.67 1.77
C ARG A 134 1.27 10.83 0.85
N SER A 135 1.68 9.60 0.56
CA SER A 135 0.91 8.65 -0.23
C SER A 135 -0.32 8.02 0.44
N GLN A 136 -0.36 8.03 1.77
CA GLN A 136 -1.47 7.49 2.57
C GLN A 136 -2.55 8.56 2.81
N THR A 137 -2.59 9.61 1.99
CA THR A 137 -3.71 10.56 1.94
C THR A 137 -4.65 10.15 0.81
N VAL A 138 -5.95 10.12 1.10
CA VAL A 138 -7.01 9.81 0.13
C VAL A 138 -7.99 10.97 0.09
N ASP A 139 -8.26 11.46 -1.11
CA ASP A 139 -9.37 12.37 -1.38
C ASP A 139 -10.52 11.52 -1.93
N LEU A 140 -11.63 11.46 -1.19
CA LEU A 140 -12.85 10.76 -1.56
C LEU A 140 -14.00 11.77 -1.72
N CYS A 141 -14.50 11.93 -2.94
CA CYS A 141 -15.68 12.74 -3.23
C CYS A 141 -16.89 11.84 -3.45
N PHE A 142 -17.98 12.09 -2.73
CA PHE A 142 -19.29 11.53 -3.04
C PHE A 142 -20.00 12.44 -4.04
N LEU A 143 -20.30 11.92 -5.22
CA LEU A 143 -21.14 12.57 -6.22
C LEU A 143 -22.50 11.88 -6.17
N ILE A 144 -23.57 12.58 -5.80
CA ILE A 144 -24.85 11.95 -5.48
C ILE A 144 -25.98 12.64 -6.21
N ASP A 145 -26.79 11.83 -6.88
CA ASP A 145 -28.11 12.20 -7.35
C ASP A 145 -29.04 12.51 -6.17
N CYS A 146 -29.55 13.74 -6.12
CA CYS A 146 -30.37 14.27 -5.04
C CYS A 146 -31.82 14.54 -5.46
N THR A 147 -32.32 13.94 -6.55
CA THR A 147 -33.72 14.09 -6.97
C THR A 147 -34.68 13.17 -6.22
N GLY A 148 -35.99 13.39 -6.40
CA GLY A 148 -37.02 12.72 -5.61
C GLY A 148 -36.97 11.19 -5.62
N SER A 149 -36.56 10.55 -6.74
CA SER A 149 -36.42 9.08 -6.83
C SER A 149 -35.35 8.52 -5.90
N MET A 150 -34.38 9.36 -5.52
CA MET A 150 -33.24 8.98 -4.70
C MET A 150 -33.53 8.94 -3.20
N ASP A 151 -34.70 9.38 -2.71
CA ASP A 151 -35.03 9.43 -1.27
C ASP A 151 -34.73 8.13 -0.48
N PRO A 152 -35.20 6.93 -0.91
CA PRO A 152 -34.91 5.68 -0.21
C PRO A 152 -33.42 5.29 -0.28
N TYR A 153 -32.69 5.77 -1.29
CA TYR A 153 -31.27 5.48 -1.49
C TYR A 153 -30.39 6.45 -0.70
N ILE A 154 -30.73 7.73 -0.61
CA ILE A 154 -30.02 8.75 0.18
C ILE A 154 -30.03 8.38 1.66
N ALA A 155 -31.17 7.93 2.21
CA ALA A 155 -31.25 7.46 3.60
C ALA A 155 -30.28 6.29 3.88
N GLN A 156 -30.18 5.35 2.93
CA GLN A 156 -29.22 4.24 3.01
C GLN A 156 -27.78 4.74 2.88
N VAL A 157 -27.49 5.65 1.95
CA VAL A 157 -26.14 6.20 1.76
C VAL A 157 -25.66 6.91 3.02
N LYS A 158 -26.50 7.74 3.66
CA LYS A 158 -26.18 8.42 4.93
C LYS A 158 -25.75 7.43 6.02
N THR A 159 -26.54 6.37 6.21
CA THR A 159 -26.26 5.34 7.23
C THR A 159 -24.99 4.55 6.88
N LYS A 160 -24.72 4.30 5.59
CA LYS A 160 -23.56 3.53 5.11
C LYS A 160 -22.26 4.34 5.15
N ILE A 161 -22.33 5.66 5.00
CA ILE A 161 -21.17 6.58 5.12
C ILE A 161 -20.54 6.51 6.53
N ASP A 162 -21.36 6.33 7.58
CA ASP A 162 -20.86 6.18 8.95
C ASP A 162 -19.93 4.97 9.08
N ASN A 163 -20.38 3.81 8.60
CA ASN A 163 -19.59 2.58 8.58
C ASN A 163 -18.35 2.71 7.69
N LEU A 164 -18.45 3.45 6.58
CA LEU A 164 -17.35 3.61 5.65
C LEU A 164 -16.15 4.33 6.25
N VAL A 165 -16.41 5.46 6.91
CA VAL A 165 -15.32 6.25 7.47
C VAL A 165 -14.64 5.50 8.63
N GLU A 166 -15.42 4.80 9.44
CA GLU A 166 -14.90 3.98 10.54
C GLU A 166 -14.07 2.79 10.03
N HIS A 167 -14.57 2.06 9.02
CA HIS A 167 -13.90 0.89 8.47
C HIS A 167 -12.64 1.23 7.65
N CYS A 168 -12.61 2.37 6.95
CA CYS A 168 -11.40 2.89 6.30
C CYS A 168 -10.30 3.19 7.33
N LYS A 169 -10.64 3.83 8.46
CA LYS A 169 -9.70 4.07 9.57
C LYS A 169 -9.21 2.78 10.22
N MET A 170 -10.06 1.76 10.34
CA MET A 170 -9.67 0.44 10.88
C MET A 170 -8.77 -0.36 9.92
N THR A 171 -9.02 -0.28 8.62
CA THR A 171 -8.26 -1.03 7.61
C THR A 171 -6.90 -0.42 7.34
N PHE A 172 -6.81 0.92 7.42
CA PHE A 172 -5.57 1.67 7.22
C PHE A 172 -5.39 2.66 8.38
N ALA A 173 -4.76 2.21 9.46
CA ALA A 173 -4.59 3.00 10.68
C ALA A 173 -3.86 4.35 10.47
N ASP A 174 -3.01 4.43 9.45
CA ASP A 174 -2.25 5.64 9.08
C ASP A 174 -2.89 6.46 7.94
N LEU A 175 -4.10 6.09 7.47
CA LEU A 175 -4.76 6.76 6.36
C LEU A 175 -5.31 8.13 6.77
N VAL A 176 -4.88 9.17 6.06
CA VAL A 176 -5.49 10.50 6.13
C VAL A 176 -6.60 10.58 5.09
N LEU A 177 -7.83 10.39 5.54
CA LEU A 177 -9.01 10.46 4.68
C LEU A 177 -9.58 11.89 4.67
N LYS A 178 -9.62 12.51 3.49
CA LYS A 178 -10.35 13.74 3.24
C LYS A 178 -11.60 13.43 2.42
N VAL A 179 -12.74 13.94 2.87
CA VAL A 179 -14.05 13.67 2.24
C VAL A 179 -14.65 14.95 1.69
N ALA A 180 -15.26 14.86 0.51
CA ALA A 180 -16.03 15.92 -0.14
C ALA A 180 -17.41 15.38 -0.56
N PHE A 181 -18.36 16.30 -0.76
CA PHE A 181 -19.71 15.98 -1.22
C PHE A 181 -20.10 16.89 -2.38
N VAL A 182 -20.70 16.32 -3.41
CA VAL A 182 -21.36 17.03 -4.50
C VAL A 182 -22.71 16.34 -4.73
N GLY A 183 -23.79 17.02 -4.40
CA GLY A 183 -25.14 16.66 -4.78
C GLY A 183 -25.54 17.42 -6.04
N TYR A 184 -26.20 16.75 -6.96
CA TYR A 184 -26.84 17.39 -8.12
C TYR A 184 -28.30 16.97 -8.21
N ARG A 185 -29.11 17.85 -8.79
CA ARG A 185 -30.53 17.63 -9.14
C ARG A 185 -30.76 17.94 -10.61
N ASP A 186 -31.99 18.17 -11.05
CA ASP A 186 -32.31 18.55 -12.43
C ASP A 186 -32.05 20.05 -12.69
N HIS A 187 -32.04 20.46 -13.96
CA HIS A 187 -31.76 21.83 -14.41
C HIS A 187 -32.70 22.89 -13.85
N ASP A 188 -33.98 22.54 -13.69
CA ASP A 188 -35.04 23.46 -13.27
C ASP A 188 -35.28 23.44 -11.74
N ASP A 189 -34.51 22.65 -10.99
CA ASP A 189 -34.67 22.51 -9.55
C ASP A 189 -34.02 23.63 -8.72
N GLU A 190 -34.65 23.95 -7.59
CA GLU A 190 -34.03 24.79 -6.56
C GLU A 190 -32.86 24.06 -5.90
N GLU A 191 -31.81 24.82 -5.55
CA GLU A 191 -30.54 24.27 -5.04
C GLU A 191 -29.97 23.13 -5.93
N ARG A 192 -30.05 23.30 -7.26
CA ARG A 192 -29.57 22.35 -8.27
C ARG A 192 -28.23 21.67 -7.97
N ILE A 193 -27.25 22.41 -7.44
CA ILE A 193 -25.95 21.85 -7.02
C ILE A 193 -25.70 22.17 -5.55
N ILE A 194 -25.48 21.13 -4.75
CA ILE A 194 -25.12 21.21 -3.34
C ILE A 194 -23.69 20.71 -3.18
N SER A 195 -22.81 21.47 -2.55
CA SER A 195 -21.40 21.03 -2.46
C SER A 195 -20.75 21.31 -1.11
N LEU A 196 -19.88 20.39 -0.71
CA LEU A 196 -18.97 20.51 0.43
C LEU A 196 -17.54 20.24 -0.06
N PRO A 197 -16.62 21.20 0.05
CA PRO A 197 -15.21 20.98 -0.25
C PRO A 197 -14.58 19.89 0.63
N PHE A 198 -13.39 19.42 0.23
CA PHE A 198 -12.64 18.42 1.01
C PHE A 198 -12.40 18.87 2.46
N THR A 199 -12.77 18.02 3.41
CA THR A 199 -12.49 18.20 4.84
C THR A 199 -11.93 16.92 5.45
N GLY A 200 -11.01 17.06 6.40
CA GLY A 200 -10.57 15.97 7.28
C GLY A 200 -11.49 15.78 8.50
N ASP A 201 -12.38 16.74 8.78
CA ASP A 201 -13.35 16.66 9.86
C ASP A 201 -14.56 15.82 9.43
N ILE A 202 -14.49 14.55 9.82
CA ILE A 202 -15.52 13.56 9.57
C ILE A 202 -16.83 13.91 10.30
N ALA A 203 -16.77 14.47 11.50
CA ALA A 203 -17.98 14.81 12.25
C ALA A 203 -18.73 15.95 11.56
N TYR A 204 -18.00 16.95 11.07
CA TYR A 204 -18.55 18.03 10.26
C TYR A 204 -19.16 17.51 8.96
N PHE A 205 -18.45 16.62 8.23
CA PHE A 205 -18.96 15.99 7.03
C PHE A 205 -20.29 15.24 7.28
N LYS A 206 -20.36 14.46 8.36
CA LYS A 206 -21.59 13.74 8.77
C LYS A 206 -22.74 14.70 9.07
N SER A 207 -22.46 15.79 9.80
CA SER A 207 -23.47 16.81 10.09
C SER A 207 -24.01 17.46 8.80
N PHE A 208 -23.13 17.75 7.84
CA PHE A 208 -23.54 18.27 6.53
C PHE A 208 -24.43 17.26 5.77
N VAL A 209 -23.94 16.03 5.59
CA VAL A 209 -24.63 14.99 4.83
C VAL A 209 -25.99 14.64 5.46
N SER A 210 -26.13 14.68 6.79
CA SER A 210 -27.40 14.41 7.48
C SER A 210 -28.56 15.32 7.02
N LYS A 211 -28.25 16.54 6.55
CA LYS A 211 -29.23 17.56 6.16
C LYS A 211 -29.73 17.43 4.71
N ILE A 212 -29.02 16.69 3.87
CA ILE A 212 -29.33 16.55 2.43
C ILE A 212 -30.68 15.82 2.26
N ARG A 213 -31.56 16.32 1.40
CA ARG A 213 -32.85 15.69 1.10
C ARG A 213 -32.98 15.47 -0.41
N ALA A 214 -33.57 14.33 -0.76
CA ALA A 214 -34.07 14.10 -2.11
C ALA A 214 -35.22 15.08 -2.36
N ASP A 215 -35.11 15.88 -3.41
CA ASP A 215 -36.13 16.84 -3.79
C ASP A 215 -35.96 17.21 -5.26
N GLY A 216 -37.01 17.73 -5.89
CA GLY A 216 -36.98 18.11 -7.29
C GLY A 216 -37.10 16.94 -8.28
N GLY A 217 -36.73 17.23 -9.52
CA GLY A 217 -36.88 16.40 -10.72
C GLY A 217 -37.95 16.93 -11.66
N GLY A 218 -38.11 16.28 -12.81
CA GLY A 218 -39.17 16.62 -13.76
C GLY A 218 -39.34 15.52 -14.81
N ASP A 219 -38.27 15.29 -15.57
CA ASP A 219 -38.13 14.13 -16.43
C ASP A 219 -37.30 13.02 -15.75
N ALA A 220 -36.88 12.02 -16.53
CA ALA A 220 -36.18 10.85 -15.99
C ALA A 220 -34.66 10.95 -16.14
N ALA A 221 -34.16 11.96 -16.85
CA ALA A 221 -32.74 12.27 -16.95
C ALA A 221 -32.41 13.45 -16.03
N GLU A 222 -31.18 13.50 -15.51
CA GLU A 222 -30.76 14.46 -14.49
C GLU A 222 -29.49 15.23 -14.90
N ASP A 223 -29.18 16.35 -14.23
CA ASP A 223 -27.99 17.17 -14.47
C ASP A 223 -26.69 16.58 -13.88
N VAL A 224 -26.36 15.37 -14.33
CA VAL A 224 -25.07 14.72 -14.04
C VAL A 224 -23.89 15.58 -14.47
N PHE A 225 -24.03 16.39 -15.52
CA PHE A 225 -22.93 17.22 -16.04
C PHE A 225 -22.58 18.36 -15.09
N GLY A 226 -23.57 19.05 -14.50
CA GLY A 226 -23.31 20.01 -13.44
C GLY A 226 -22.67 19.38 -12.21
N GLY A 227 -23.09 18.16 -11.84
CA GLY A 227 -22.43 17.37 -10.80
C GLY A 227 -20.95 17.09 -11.10
N LEU A 228 -20.65 16.60 -12.31
CA LEU A 228 -19.28 16.30 -12.75
C LEU A 228 -18.41 17.56 -12.89
N GLU A 229 -18.97 18.66 -13.38
CA GLU A 229 -18.32 19.97 -13.44
C GLU A 229 -17.89 20.40 -12.04
N LYS A 230 -18.83 20.36 -11.08
CA LYS A 230 -18.54 20.72 -9.69
C LYS A 230 -17.50 19.81 -9.04
N ALA A 231 -17.56 18.49 -9.30
CA ALA A 231 -16.54 17.56 -8.85
C ALA A 231 -15.16 17.85 -9.48
N GLY A 232 -15.13 18.31 -10.73
CA GLY A 232 -13.93 18.77 -11.44
C GLY A 232 -13.30 20.01 -10.81
N GLU A 233 -14.09 20.92 -10.22
CA GLU A 233 -13.61 22.14 -9.54
C GLU A 233 -12.95 21.88 -8.18
N LEU A 234 -13.20 20.72 -7.57
CA LEU A 234 -12.64 20.40 -6.25
C LEU A 234 -11.09 20.40 -6.27
N GLN A 235 -10.52 20.76 -5.12
CA GLN A 235 -9.07 20.83 -4.90
C GLN A 235 -8.50 19.45 -4.55
N TRP A 236 -8.42 18.58 -5.55
CA TRP A 236 -7.82 17.25 -5.45
C TRP A 236 -6.30 17.35 -5.17
N SER A 237 -5.90 17.06 -3.95
CA SER A 237 -4.55 17.21 -3.42
C SER A 237 -3.88 15.87 -3.11
N ALA A 238 -4.66 14.86 -2.74
CA ALA A 238 -4.16 13.55 -2.36
C ALA A 238 -3.58 12.77 -3.55
N PRO A 239 -2.64 11.84 -3.32
CA PRO A 239 -2.17 10.94 -4.38
C PRO A 239 -3.20 9.90 -4.80
N THR A 240 -4.08 9.47 -3.89
CA THR A 240 -5.24 8.64 -4.22
C THR A 240 -6.47 9.52 -4.28
N ARG A 241 -7.12 9.58 -5.45
CA ARG A 241 -8.29 10.43 -5.72
C ARG A 241 -9.42 9.55 -6.22
N ILE A 242 -10.54 9.56 -5.51
CA ILE A 242 -11.69 8.71 -5.80
C ILE A 242 -12.93 9.58 -5.90
N LEU A 243 -13.62 9.49 -7.04
CA LEU A 243 -14.97 9.99 -7.21
C LEU A 243 -15.92 8.80 -7.12
N PHE A 244 -16.81 8.81 -6.14
CA PHE A 244 -17.81 7.78 -5.93
C PHE A 244 -19.18 8.33 -6.29
N HIS A 245 -19.67 7.96 -7.48
CA HIS A 245 -20.90 8.47 -8.06
C HIS A 245 -22.06 7.51 -7.80
N VAL A 246 -23.15 8.00 -7.20
CA VAL A 246 -24.37 7.24 -6.90
C VAL A 246 -25.55 7.89 -7.59
N ALA A 247 -26.22 7.14 -8.48
CA ALA A 247 -27.39 7.62 -9.22
C ALA A 247 -28.31 6.47 -9.63
N ASP A 248 -29.62 6.75 -9.72
CA ASP A 248 -30.61 5.83 -10.27
C ASP A 248 -31.13 6.23 -11.66
N ALA A 249 -30.80 7.46 -12.11
CA ALA A 249 -31.16 8.05 -13.39
C ALA A 249 -29.93 8.37 -14.30
N PRO A 250 -30.09 8.30 -15.64
CA PRO A 250 -29.04 8.71 -16.59
C PRO A 250 -28.93 10.23 -16.72
N CYS A 251 -27.88 10.71 -17.39
CA CYS A 251 -27.74 12.13 -17.75
C CYS A 251 -28.56 12.52 -19.00
N HIS A 252 -28.85 13.81 -19.15
CA HIS A 252 -29.49 14.34 -20.36
C HIS A 252 -28.69 14.09 -21.64
N GLY A 253 -29.40 13.90 -22.75
CA GLY A 253 -28.87 13.66 -24.08
C GLY A 253 -29.17 12.25 -24.58
N ARG A 254 -29.84 12.14 -25.74
CA ARG A 254 -30.33 10.87 -26.33
C ARG A 254 -29.26 9.78 -26.52
N GLN A 255 -27.99 10.15 -26.59
CA GLN A 255 -26.88 9.21 -26.67
C GLN A 255 -26.61 8.45 -25.36
N TYR A 256 -27.08 8.94 -24.21
CA TYR A 256 -26.78 8.38 -22.89
C TYR A 256 -27.88 7.50 -22.28
N HIS A 257 -29.05 7.45 -22.89
CA HIS A 257 -30.18 6.65 -22.40
C HIS A 257 -31.02 6.10 -23.55
N ASP A 258 -31.89 5.14 -23.25
CA ASP A 258 -32.79 4.56 -24.24
C ASP A 258 -33.97 5.50 -24.56
N ALA A 259 -34.62 5.26 -25.70
CA ALA A 259 -35.74 6.09 -26.16
C ALA A 259 -36.97 6.05 -25.24
N SER A 260 -37.01 5.09 -24.30
CA SER A 260 -38.06 4.97 -23.28
C SER A 260 -37.88 5.92 -22.09
N VAL A 261 -36.70 6.55 -21.95
CA VAL A 261 -36.42 7.55 -20.91
C VAL A 261 -36.94 8.90 -21.39
N LEU A 262 -37.83 9.52 -20.60
CA LEU A 262 -38.28 10.88 -20.83
C LEU A 262 -37.11 11.82 -20.54
N ASP A 263 -36.76 12.66 -21.52
CA ASP A 263 -35.68 13.63 -21.44
C ASP A 263 -36.14 14.99 -21.95
N TYR A 264 -36.17 16.02 -21.09
CA TYR A 264 -36.54 17.38 -21.47
C TYR A 264 -35.39 18.14 -22.15
N TYR A 265 -34.17 17.64 -22.05
CA TYR A 265 -32.96 18.17 -22.70
C TYR A 265 -32.31 17.12 -23.63
N PRO A 266 -33.04 16.61 -24.65
CA PRO A 266 -32.59 15.50 -25.51
C PRO A 266 -31.33 15.78 -26.33
N ASN A 267 -30.94 17.05 -26.46
CA ASN A 267 -29.76 17.49 -27.19
C ASN A 267 -28.53 17.66 -26.26
N GLY A 268 -28.65 17.35 -24.97
CA GLY A 268 -27.60 17.50 -23.96
C GLY A 268 -27.79 18.74 -23.07
N ASP A 269 -26.79 19.01 -22.22
CA ASP A 269 -26.82 20.11 -21.24
C ASP A 269 -27.07 21.48 -21.91
N PRO A 270 -28.01 22.30 -21.39
CA PRO A 270 -28.42 23.58 -21.97
C PRO A 270 -27.32 24.66 -21.92
N ARG A 271 -26.28 24.47 -21.09
CA ARG A 271 -25.08 25.33 -21.03
C ARG A 271 -23.99 24.84 -21.98
N SER A 272 -24.28 23.82 -22.79
CA SER A 272 -23.35 23.20 -23.74
C SER A 272 -22.15 22.50 -23.09
N LEU A 273 -22.29 22.05 -21.84
CA LEU A 273 -21.32 21.12 -21.27
C LEU A 273 -21.34 19.79 -22.02
N ASN A 274 -20.18 19.13 -22.12
CA ASN A 274 -20.08 17.83 -22.76
C ASN A 274 -19.28 16.85 -21.89
N ALA A 275 -19.70 15.58 -21.90
CA ALA A 275 -19.08 14.53 -21.12
C ALA A 275 -17.57 14.37 -21.42
N LYS A 276 -17.16 14.54 -22.67
CA LYS A 276 -15.75 14.31 -23.07
C LYS A 276 -14.81 15.24 -22.32
N ASP A 277 -15.14 16.53 -22.25
CA ASP A 277 -14.29 17.51 -21.56
C ASP A 277 -14.35 17.35 -20.04
N LEU A 278 -15.53 17.08 -19.48
CA LEU A 278 -15.70 16.83 -18.04
C LEU A 278 -14.93 15.58 -17.57
N LEU A 279 -15.04 14.48 -18.30
CA LEU A 279 -14.31 13.24 -18.00
C LEU A 279 -12.80 13.44 -18.18
N LYS A 280 -12.37 14.20 -19.20
CA LYS A 280 -10.96 14.54 -19.39
C LYS A 280 -10.39 15.33 -18.21
N ILE A 281 -11.15 16.26 -17.62
CA ILE A 281 -10.72 17.00 -16.42
C ILE A 281 -10.44 16.03 -15.27
N LEU A 282 -11.33 15.06 -15.04
CA LEU A 282 -11.13 14.03 -14.01
C LEU A 282 -9.93 13.11 -14.31
N GLU A 283 -9.74 12.71 -15.57
CA GLU A 283 -8.59 11.91 -16.00
C GLU A 283 -7.27 12.67 -15.86
N ASP A 284 -7.21 13.94 -16.25
CA ASP A 284 -6.02 14.79 -16.13
C ASP A 284 -5.68 15.03 -14.64
N LYS A 285 -6.68 14.98 -13.77
CA LYS A 285 -6.53 14.96 -12.31
C LYS A 285 -6.30 13.56 -11.74
N ASN A 286 -6.20 12.50 -12.55
CA ASN A 286 -5.99 11.13 -12.11
C ASN A 286 -7.02 10.66 -11.05
N VAL A 287 -8.29 11.03 -11.25
CA VAL A 287 -9.40 10.65 -10.37
C VAL A 287 -9.95 9.30 -10.82
N LYS A 288 -9.92 8.30 -9.93
CA LYS A 288 -10.57 7.01 -10.16
C LYS A 288 -12.09 7.19 -10.00
N TYR A 289 -12.85 6.85 -11.03
CA TYR A 289 -14.29 7.04 -11.08
C TYR A 289 -14.99 5.71 -10.79
N TRP A 290 -15.68 5.63 -9.65
CA TRP A 290 -16.56 4.52 -9.32
C TRP A 290 -18.01 4.92 -9.51
N PHE A 291 -18.75 4.13 -10.29
CA PHE A 291 -20.18 4.31 -10.49
C PHE A 291 -20.96 3.21 -9.74
N ALA A 292 -21.73 3.63 -8.74
CA ALA A 292 -22.65 2.78 -8.00
C ALA A 292 -23.98 2.69 -8.74
N LYS A 293 -24.14 1.59 -9.48
CA LYS A 293 -25.35 1.34 -10.28
C LYS A 293 -26.50 0.92 -9.35
N LEU A 294 -27.58 1.71 -9.36
CA LEU A 294 -28.83 1.40 -8.65
C LEU A 294 -29.89 0.78 -9.57
N THR A 295 -29.91 1.14 -10.85
CA THR A 295 -30.85 0.63 -11.85
C THR A 295 -30.16 0.39 -13.19
N ASP A 296 -30.82 -0.32 -14.11
CA ASP A 296 -30.29 -0.55 -15.47
C ASP A 296 -30.43 0.68 -16.39
N LYS A 297 -31.13 1.75 -15.95
CA LYS A 297 -31.34 2.97 -16.76
C LYS A 297 -30.04 3.72 -17.05
N THR A 298 -29.02 3.56 -16.21
CA THR A 298 -27.72 4.22 -16.34
C THR A 298 -26.73 3.48 -17.25
N ASP A 299 -27.06 2.29 -17.75
CA ASP A 299 -26.10 1.42 -18.44
C ASP A 299 -25.53 2.04 -19.70
N LYS A 300 -26.39 2.65 -20.52
CA LYS A 300 -25.98 3.30 -21.76
C LYS A 300 -25.09 4.52 -21.48
N MET A 301 -25.38 5.28 -20.44
CA MET A 301 -24.55 6.41 -20.00
C MET A 301 -23.16 5.93 -19.60
N ILE A 302 -23.07 4.86 -18.81
CA ILE A 302 -21.80 4.30 -18.35
C ILE A 302 -20.96 3.78 -19.54
N ILE A 303 -21.60 3.07 -20.48
CA ILE A 303 -20.95 2.59 -21.71
C ILE A 303 -20.38 3.76 -22.50
N GLU A 304 -21.16 4.82 -22.69
CA GLU A 304 -20.74 5.97 -23.46
C GLU A 304 -19.65 6.79 -22.75
N PHE A 305 -19.74 6.97 -21.43
CA PHE A 305 -18.67 7.60 -20.64
C PHE A 305 -17.36 6.82 -20.77
N THR A 306 -17.43 5.49 -20.65
CA THR A 306 -16.26 4.60 -20.79
C THR A 306 -15.63 4.72 -22.17
N ARG A 307 -16.45 4.87 -23.22
CA ARG A 307 -15.99 5.07 -24.61
C ARG A 307 -15.30 6.43 -24.83
N LEU A 308 -15.74 7.46 -24.10
CA LEU A 308 -15.19 8.82 -24.22
C LEU A 308 -13.88 9.03 -23.46
N MET A 309 -13.61 8.19 -22.45
CA MET A 309 -12.36 8.22 -21.68
C MET A 309 -11.15 7.71 -22.50
N ARG A 310 -9.97 8.32 -22.28
CA ARG A 310 -8.69 7.82 -22.80
C ARG A 310 -8.27 6.54 -22.10
N MET A 311 -8.59 6.39 -20.82
CA MET A 311 -8.27 5.24 -19.99
C MET A 311 -9.56 4.58 -19.45
N PRO A 312 -10.18 3.65 -20.22
CA PRO A 312 -11.44 3.01 -19.83
C PRO A 312 -11.43 2.34 -18.45
N THR A 313 -10.27 1.91 -17.97
CA THR A 313 -10.09 1.29 -16.65
C THR A 313 -10.24 2.26 -15.48
N MET A 314 -10.32 3.58 -15.72
CA MET A 314 -10.58 4.58 -14.68
C MET A 314 -12.03 4.58 -14.21
N LEU A 315 -12.98 4.13 -15.05
CA LEU A 315 -14.38 3.99 -14.68
C LEU A 315 -14.68 2.54 -14.30
N GLN A 316 -15.08 2.31 -13.05
CA GLN A 316 -15.44 1.00 -12.54
C GLN A 316 -16.88 1.00 -12.03
N GLN A 317 -17.59 -0.08 -12.33
CA GLN A 317 -18.96 -0.27 -11.86
C GLN A 317 -18.95 -1.09 -10.57
N VAL A 318 -19.76 -0.68 -9.60
CA VAL A 318 -20.05 -1.45 -8.40
C VAL A 318 -21.56 -1.60 -8.25
N LYS A 319 -22.02 -2.81 -7.92
CA LYS A 319 -23.41 -3.04 -7.55
C LYS A 319 -23.58 -2.65 -6.09
N LEU A 320 -24.44 -1.68 -5.80
CA LEU A 320 -24.68 -1.24 -4.43
C LEU A 320 -25.67 -2.18 -3.70
N GLN A 321 -25.37 -3.48 -3.62
CA GLN A 321 -26.26 -4.45 -2.95
C GLN A 321 -26.11 -4.37 -1.43
N SER A 322 -24.92 -4.04 -0.94
CA SER A 322 -24.62 -3.89 0.49
C SER A 322 -23.71 -2.68 0.76
N ALA A 323 -23.56 -2.30 2.03
CA ALA A 323 -22.54 -1.33 2.44
C ALA A 323 -21.11 -1.86 2.22
N GLU A 324 -20.95 -3.18 2.21
CA GLU A 324 -19.67 -3.88 2.09
C GLU A 324 -19.11 -3.81 0.66
N ASP A 325 -19.95 -3.72 -0.37
CA ASP A 325 -19.51 -3.58 -1.77
C ASP A 325 -18.88 -2.20 -2.04
N LEU A 326 -19.48 -1.14 -1.47
CA LEU A 326 -18.90 0.21 -1.42
C LEU A 326 -17.56 0.19 -0.69
N MET A 327 -17.44 -0.60 0.38
CA MET A 327 -16.19 -0.75 1.12
C MET A 327 -15.12 -1.48 0.34
N PHE A 328 -15.48 -2.55 -0.37
CA PHE A 328 -14.56 -3.28 -1.23
C PHE A 328 -14.00 -2.37 -2.32
N ALA A 329 -14.84 -1.55 -2.96
CA ALA A 329 -14.42 -0.60 -3.98
C ALA A 329 -13.41 0.44 -3.46
N VAL A 330 -13.68 1.03 -2.29
CA VAL A 330 -12.77 2.02 -1.66
C VAL A 330 -11.50 1.34 -1.16
N ALA A 331 -11.61 0.21 -0.46
CA ALA A 331 -10.48 -0.53 0.08
C ALA A 331 -9.58 -1.09 -1.03
N ASP A 332 -10.14 -1.63 -2.12
CA ASP A 332 -9.38 -2.09 -3.27
C ASP A 332 -8.72 -0.92 -4.01
N SER A 333 -9.41 0.21 -4.17
CA SER A 333 -8.84 1.41 -4.78
C SER A 333 -7.66 1.95 -3.99
N VAL A 334 -7.79 2.05 -2.66
CA VAL A 334 -6.71 2.47 -1.76
C VAL A 334 -5.59 1.43 -1.75
N SER A 335 -5.91 0.14 -1.70
CA SER A 335 -4.91 -0.93 -1.74
C SER A 335 -4.16 -0.96 -3.07
N SER A 336 -4.84 -0.77 -4.22
CA SER A 336 -4.23 -0.61 -5.54
C SER A 336 -3.31 0.60 -5.57
N SER A 337 -3.78 1.77 -5.12
CA SER A 337 -2.95 2.97 -5.12
C SER A 337 -1.73 2.85 -4.21
N ILE A 338 -1.86 2.24 -3.02
CA ILE A 338 -0.74 1.94 -2.13
C ILE A 338 0.23 0.96 -2.81
N ARG A 339 -0.25 -0.09 -3.49
CA ARG A 339 0.59 -1.05 -4.26
C ARG A 339 1.35 -0.35 -5.40
N ASP A 340 0.68 0.53 -6.14
CA ASP A 340 1.26 1.30 -7.26
C ASP A 340 2.26 2.37 -6.77
N MET A 341 2.02 2.89 -5.57
CA MET A 341 2.88 3.86 -4.90
C MET A 341 4.10 3.22 -4.25
N GLU A 342 3.96 2.09 -3.55
CA GLU A 342 5.09 1.27 -3.07
C GLU A 342 6.01 0.96 -4.25
N THR A 343 5.41 0.61 -5.38
CA THR A 343 6.11 0.37 -6.65
C THR A 343 6.93 1.59 -7.09
N THR A 344 6.37 2.79 -7.03
CA THR A 344 7.02 4.04 -7.45
C THR A 344 8.06 4.53 -6.44
N THR A 345 7.79 4.38 -5.14
CA THR A 345 8.62 4.86 -4.02
C THR A 345 9.83 3.96 -3.80
N LEU A 346 9.67 2.63 -3.87
CA LEU A 346 10.81 1.69 -3.87
C LEU A 346 11.65 1.83 -5.15
N ALA A 347 11.05 2.21 -6.27
CA ALA A 347 11.80 2.58 -7.47
C ALA A 347 12.64 3.83 -7.25
N ALA A 348 12.10 4.85 -6.59
CA ALA A 348 12.80 6.10 -6.30
C ALA A 348 13.92 5.88 -5.25
N ALA A 349 13.63 5.12 -4.18
CA ALA A 349 14.60 4.67 -3.17
C ALA A 349 15.82 3.97 -3.77
N ALA A 350 15.55 3.12 -4.77
CA ALA A 350 16.57 2.40 -5.49
C ALA A 350 17.47 3.35 -6.29
N VAL A 351 17.06 4.56 -6.67
CA VAL A 351 17.96 5.49 -7.40
C VAL A 351 19.02 6.08 -6.46
N ASP A 352 18.63 6.48 -5.25
CA ASP A 352 19.52 7.20 -4.33
C ASP A 352 20.48 6.26 -3.58
N ALA A 353 20.03 5.06 -3.21
CA ALA A 353 20.81 4.13 -2.39
C ALA A 353 22.03 3.48 -3.09
N PHE A 354 22.20 3.66 -4.42
CA PHE A 354 23.26 2.97 -5.19
C PHE A 354 24.53 3.79 -5.45
N SER A 355 24.62 5.03 -4.95
CA SER A 355 25.87 5.81 -4.98
C SER A 355 26.80 5.41 -3.83
N ARG A 356 27.38 4.19 -3.91
CA ARG A 356 28.40 3.69 -2.97
C ARG A 356 29.84 4.18 -3.26
N ASP A 357 30.01 5.25 -4.03
CA ASP A 357 31.34 5.84 -4.24
C ASP A 357 31.67 6.81 -3.09
N TYR A 358 32.67 6.39 -2.30
CA TYR A 358 33.15 7.00 -1.05
C TYR A 358 33.62 8.47 -1.18
N ASN A 359 33.73 9.01 -2.40
CA ASN A 359 34.24 10.36 -2.66
C ASN A 359 33.17 11.42 -3.00
N THR A 360 31.88 11.06 -3.03
CA THR A 360 30.82 12.02 -3.36
C THR A 360 29.67 11.97 -2.35
N VAL A 361 29.98 12.23 -1.07
CA VAL A 361 28.97 12.73 -0.12
C VAL A 361 28.81 14.24 -0.37
N VAL A 362 28.32 14.57 -1.55
CA VAL A 362 27.73 15.88 -1.85
C VAL A 362 26.38 15.54 -2.45
N GLN A 363 25.32 16.07 -1.83
CA GLN A 363 23.99 16.08 -2.43
C GLN A 363 24.10 16.56 -3.88
N ARG A 364 24.05 15.64 -4.85
CA ARG A 364 23.83 15.99 -6.25
C ARG A 364 22.35 15.81 -6.52
N PRO A 365 21.54 16.88 -6.50
CA PRO A 365 20.22 16.80 -7.08
C PRO A 365 20.38 16.50 -8.57
N GLY A 366 19.89 15.36 -9.06
CA GLY A 366 19.71 15.15 -10.49
C GLY A 366 20.37 13.93 -11.16
N ALA A 367 20.50 12.77 -10.50
CA ALA A 367 20.69 11.52 -11.25
C ALA A 367 19.40 11.18 -12.02
N THR A 368 19.29 11.61 -13.27
CA THR A 368 18.15 11.30 -14.14
C THR A 368 18.18 9.82 -14.52
N ARG A 369 17.27 9.02 -13.93
CA ARG A 369 17.05 7.64 -14.39
C ARG A 369 16.33 7.65 -15.74
N LYS A 370 16.89 7.00 -16.76
CA LYS A 370 16.21 6.76 -18.05
C LYS A 370 15.65 5.34 -18.07
N LEU A 371 14.38 5.15 -18.39
CA LEU A 371 13.83 3.81 -18.64
C LEU A 371 14.51 3.20 -19.88
N LYS A 372 14.89 1.93 -19.83
CA LYS A 372 15.37 1.18 -21.00
C LYS A 372 14.26 1.10 -22.05
N GLU A 373 14.64 1.17 -23.32
CA GLU A 373 13.72 0.92 -24.43
C GLU A 373 13.53 -0.59 -24.58
N PHE A 374 12.29 -1.06 -24.49
CA PHE A 374 11.93 -2.46 -24.69
C PHE A 374 10.49 -2.59 -25.18
N ALA A 375 10.21 -3.67 -25.90
CA ALA A 375 8.87 -4.10 -26.27
C ALA A 375 8.60 -5.46 -25.63
N ILE A 376 7.40 -5.64 -25.08
CA ILE A 376 6.98 -6.92 -24.49
C ILE A 376 6.62 -7.90 -25.61
N CYS A 377 7.17 -9.11 -25.55
CA CYS A 377 6.86 -10.21 -26.45
C CYS A 377 6.62 -11.48 -25.65
N GLU A 378 5.35 -11.89 -25.56
CA GLU A 378 4.93 -13.09 -24.81
C GLU A 378 5.23 -14.40 -25.56
N ILE A 379 5.64 -14.31 -26.83
CA ILE A 379 5.95 -15.48 -27.66
C ILE A 379 7.29 -16.07 -27.21
N ILE A 380 7.28 -17.36 -26.88
CA ILE A 380 8.50 -18.11 -26.58
C ILE A 380 9.35 -18.15 -27.88
N PRO A 381 10.62 -17.73 -27.84
CA PRO A 381 11.45 -17.66 -29.05
C PRO A 381 11.80 -19.07 -29.56
N ASP A 382 12.06 -19.16 -30.87
CA ASP A 382 12.75 -20.31 -31.44
C ASP A 382 14.22 -20.29 -30.99
N TRP A 383 14.55 -21.17 -30.05
CA TRP A 383 15.88 -21.26 -29.45
C TRP A 383 16.98 -21.65 -30.45
N SER A 384 16.65 -22.19 -31.62
CA SER A 384 17.64 -22.45 -32.68
C SER A 384 18.20 -21.16 -33.29
N LEU A 385 17.46 -20.06 -33.19
CA LEU A 385 17.83 -18.74 -33.72
C LEU A 385 18.56 -17.87 -32.70
N ILE A 386 18.60 -18.27 -31.43
CA ILE A 386 19.23 -17.53 -30.34
C ILE A 386 20.64 -18.08 -30.12
N SER A 387 21.66 -17.24 -30.14
CA SER A 387 23.04 -17.69 -29.94
C SER A 387 23.28 -18.14 -28.49
N VAL A 388 24.09 -19.19 -28.33
CA VAL A 388 24.56 -19.64 -27.02
C VAL A 388 25.73 -18.76 -26.58
N GLU A 389 25.65 -18.23 -25.36
CA GLU A 389 26.66 -17.34 -24.79
C GLU A 389 27.38 -17.98 -23.58
N ASN A 390 28.68 -17.71 -23.46
CA ASN A 390 29.43 -18.05 -22.25
C ASN A 390 29.17 -17.01 -21.16
N ALA A 391 28.82 -17.50 -19.97
CA ALA A 391 28.44 -16.67 -18.84
C ALA A 391 29.18 -17.09 -17.56
N TYR A 392 29.28 -16.13 -16.63
CA TYR A 392 29.77 -16.37 -15.27
C TYR A 392 28.59 -16.34 -14.30
N LEU A 393 28.34 -17.48 -13.68
CA LEU A 393 27.27 -17.66 -12.70
C LEU A 393 27.83 -17.50 -11.30
N PHE A 394 27.24 -16.59 -10.54
CA PHE A 394 27.46 -16.42 -9.12
C PHE A 394 26.29 -17.02 -8.34
N ARG A 395 26.61 -17.67 -7.21
CA ARG A 395 25.62 -18.19 -6.25
C ARG A 395 26.11 -18.03 -4.83
N LYS A 396 25.21 -17.91 -3.87
CA LYS A 396 25.55 -17.94 -2.44
C LYS A 396 25.64 -19.38 -1.92
N LYS A 397 26.57 -19.61 -0.99
CA LYS A 397 26.60 -20.83 -0.18
C LYS A 397 25.71 -20.62 1.05
N LEU A 398 24.75 -21.53 1.24
CA LEU A 398 23.87 -21.48 2.40
C LEU A 398 24.62 -22.00 3.65
N PRO A 399 24.30 -21.49 4.85
CA PRO A 399 24.85 -22.02 6.10
C PRO A 399 24.48 -23.50 6.31
N GLY A 400 25.37 -24.27 6.96
CA GLY A 400 25.24 -25.72 7.14
C GLY A 400 24.50 -26.19 8.39
N ASN A 401 23.93 -25.28 9.19
CA ASN A 401 23.35 -25.44 10.54
C ASN A 401 24.34 -25.13 11.69
N MET A 402 24.28 -23.89 12.19
CA MET A 402 24.73 -23.44 13.50
C MET A 402 24.19 -22.02 13.69
N ASN A 403 23.78 -21.67 14.91
CA ASN A 403 23.13 -20.41 15.33
C ASN A 403 22.65 -19.49 14.17
N LEU A 404 21.36 -19.57 13.83
CA LEU A 404 20.75 -18.82 12.74
C LEU A 404 21.01 -17.31 12.83
N ALA A 405 20.96 -16.73 14.03
CA ALA A 405 21.17 -15.31 14.23
C ALA A 405 22.62 -14.90 13.91
N ASP A 406 23.61 -15.67 14.37
CA ASP A 406 25.02 -15.33 14.13
C ASP A 406 25.45 -15.62 12.69
N SER A 407 24.98 -16.71 12.11
CA SER A 407 25.33 -17.13 10.74
C SER A 407 24.86 -16.17 9.65
N LEU A 408 23.87 -15.31 9.95
CA LEU A 408 23.27 -14.38 8.99
C LEU A 408 23.76 -12.93 9.20
N LYS A 409 24.57 -12.66 10.24
CA LYS A 409 25.18 -11.34 10.51
C LYS A 409 26.25 -10.93 9.50
N GLU A 410 26.86 -11.89 8.83
CA GLU A 410 27.88 -11.65 7.81
C GLU A 410 27.37 -11.97 6.39
N PRO A 411 27.94 -11.35 5.34
CA PRO A 411 27.60 -11.67 3.97
C PRO A 411 27.85 -13.15 3.63
N LEU A 412 26.89 -13.77 2.94
CA LEU A 412 27.05 -15.17 2.53
C LEU A 412 28.22 -15.32 1.54
N LYS A 413 29.04 -16.36 1.76
CA LYS A 413 30.14 -16.74 0.86
C LYS A 413 29.60 -17.03 -0.54
N GLU A 414 30.35 -16.60 -1.55
CA GLU A 414 29.97 -16.73 -2.95
C GLU A 414 30.79 -17.82 -3.66
N GLU A 415 30.17 -18.50 -4.63
CA GLU A 415 30.86 -19.31 -5.62
C GLU A 415 30.63 -18.73 -7.01
N CYS A 416 31.66 -18.78 -7.86
CA CYS A 416 31.57 -18.43 -9.28
C CYS A 416 31.87 -19.67 -10.14
N ARG A 417 31.06 -19.91 -11.17
CA ARG A 417 31.24 -21.01 -12.13
C ARG A 417 30.92 -20.53 -13.55
N LYS A 418 31.56 -21.14 -14.56
CA LYS A 418 31.21 -20.90 -15.97
C LYS A 418 29.92 -21.62 -16.34
N ARG A 419 29.15 -21.00 -17.24
CA ARG A 419 27.89 -21.51 -17.81
C ARG A 419 27.80 -21.20 -19.29
N ARG A 420 26.95 -21.95 -19.99
CA ARG A 420 26.44 -21.62 -21.32
C ARG A 420 24.94 -21.37 -21.21
N ILE A 421 24.47 -20.26 -21.75
CA ILE A 421 23.07 -19.84 -21.65
C ILE A 421 22.55 -19.29 -22.98
N GLN A 422 21.23 -19.26 -23.12
CA GLN A 422 20.52 -18.50 -24.15
C GLN A 422 19.49 -17.59 -23.48
N ILE A 423 19.44 -16.33 -23.90
CA ILE A 423 18.48 -15.33 -23.38
C ILE A 423 17.68 -14.79 -24.57
N ALA A 424 16.36 -14.71 -24.43
CA ALA A 424 15.50 -14.09 -25.43
C ALA A 424 15.93 -12.64 -25.72
N THR A 425 15.77 -12.19 -26.97
CA THR A 425 16.12 -10.83 -27.37
C THR A 425 15.14 -9.79 -26.84
N GLN A 426 13.88 -10.17 -26.62
CA GLN A 426 12.82 -9.32 -26.09
C GLN A 426 12.31 -9.86 -24.75
N PRO A 427 11.99 -8.97 -23.78
CA PRO A 427 11.38 -9.39 -22.54
C PRO A 427 9.92 -9.80 -22.78
N PHE A 428 9.42 -10.77 -22.03
CA PHE A 428 8.02 -11.21 -22.08
C PHE A 428 7.16 -10.62 -20.96
N ALA A 429 7.81 -10.11 -19.90
CA ALA A 429 7.11 -9.50 -18.79
C ALA A 429 7.95 -8.37 -18.17
N LYS A 430 7.30 -7.53 -17.36
CA LYS A 430 7.96 -6.51 -16.54
C LYS A 430 7.33 -6.47 -15.16
N GLY A 431 8.17 -6.23 -14.16
CA GLY A 431 7.75 -5.88 -12.81
C GLY A 431 8.10 -4.44 -12.45
N THR A 432 7.99 -4.17 -11.15
CA THR A 432 8.25 -2.87 -10.53
C THR A 432 9.65 -2.34 -10.83
N GLN A 433 10.69 -3.17 -10.73
CA GLN A 433 12.09 -2.75 -10.94
C GLN A 433 12.79 -3.41 -12.14
N ARG A 434 12.24 -4.52 -12.63
CA ARG A 434 12.95 -5.39 -13.56
C ARG A 434 12.09 -5.79 -14.75
N ILE A 435 12.72 -6.00 -15.88
CA ILE A 435 12.17 -6.66 -17.06
C ILE A 435 12.61 -8.12 -17.08
N VAL A 436 11.79 -9.00 -17.65
CA VAL A 436 11.93 -10.46 -17.56
C VAL A 436 12.00 -11.05 -18.95
N TYR A 437 13.01 -11.87 -19.19
CA TYR A 437 13.29 -12.56 -20.45
C TYR A 437 13.11 -14.07 -20.25
N TYR A 438 12.60 -14.75 -21.26
CA TYR A 438 12.75 -16.20 -21.35
C TYR A 438 14.22 -16.56 -21.53
N GLY A 439 14.61 -17.74 -21.06
CA GLY A 439 15.93 -18.27 -21.38
C GLY A 439 16.11 -19.75 -21.04
N ILE A 440 17.27 -20.26 -21.44
CA ILE A 440 17.71 -21.64 -21.23
C ILE A 440 19.10 -21.63 -20.60
N ASP A 441 19.31 -22.45 -19.57
CA ASP A 441 20.64 -22.81 -19.09
C ASP A 441 21.12 -24.07 -19.82
N CYS A 442 21.91 -23.89 -20.88
CA CYS A 442 22.43 -24.96 -21.73
C CYS A 442 23.50 -25.84 -21.03
N THR A 443 23.84 -25.53 -19.78
CA THR A 443 24.80 -26.33 -18.98
C THR A 443 24.10 -27.42 -18.19
N TYR A 444 22.83 -27.20 -17.84
CA TYR A 444 21.99 -28.15 -17.13
C TYR A 444 20.86 -28.64 -18.03
N ASP A 445 19.92 -29.39 -17.45
CA ASP A 445 18.72 -29.90 -18.10
C ASP A 445 18.00 -28.79 -18.90
N PRO A 446 18.11 -28.80 -20.25
CA PRO A 446 17.54 -27.74 -21.08
C PRO A 446 16.01 -27.73 -21.09
N SER A 447 15.37 -28.81 -20.60
CA SER A 447 13.91 -28.86 -20.45
C SER A 447 13.39 -27.95 -19.35
N LYS A 448 14.27 -27.54 -18.42
CA LYS A 448 13.90 -26.62 -17.32
C LYS A 448 13.94 -25.18 -17.81
N LYS A 449 12.75 -24.65 -18.07
CA LYS A 449 12.56 -23.24 -18.40
C LYS A 449 13.04 -22.35 -17.24
N VAL A 450 13.88 -21.38 -17.57
CA VAL A 450 14.34 -20.36 -16.63
C VAL A 450 13.95 -18.98 -17.15
N VAL A 451 13.94 -18.01 -16.25
CA VAL A 451 13.77 -16.60 -16.59
C VAL A 451 15.00 -15.81 -16.17
N PHE A 452 15.32 -14.80 -16.96
CA PHE A 452 16.38 -13.84 -16.68
C PHE A 452 15.76 -12.48 -16.38
N LYS A 453 16.10 -11.88 -15.25
CA LYS A 453 15.59 -10.57 -14.83
C LYS A 453 16.68 -9.52 -14.85
N GLU A 454 16.42 -8.41 -15.51
CA GLU A 454 17.31 -7.27 -15.63
C GLU A 454 16.64 -6.01 -15.05
N PHE A 455 17.38 -5.17 -14.33
CA PHE A 455 16.87 -3.85 -13.92
C PHE A 455 16.50 -3.01 -15.14
N LYS A 456 15.37 -2.29 -15.07
CA LYS A 456 14.80 -1.59 -16.24
C LYS A 456 15.25 -0.14 -16.41
N TYR A 457 16.02 0.42 -15.47
CA TYR A 457 16.46 1.81 -15.49
C TYR A 457 17.96 1.92 -15.75
N LEU A 458 18.36 2.89 -16.56
CA LEU A 458 19.73 3.33 -16.79
C LEU A 458 20.01 4.58 -15.95
N GLY A 459 21.25 4.73 -15.50
CA GLY A 459 21.71 5.87 -14.72
C GLY A 459 23.09 5.60 -14.13
N GLU A 460 23.79 6.67 -13.74
CA GLU A 460 25.03 6.55 -12.98
C GLU A 460 24.75 5.77 -11.67
N GLY A 461 25.62 4.83 -11.32
CA GLY A 461 25.41 4.00 -10.14
C GLY A 461 24.48 2.79 -10.30
N LEU A 462 23.64 2.73 -11.34
CA LEU A 462 22.63 1.68 -11.54
C LEU A 462 23.16 0.45 -12.28
N ASN A 463 22.43 -0.68 -12.18
CA ASN A 463 22.73 -1.96 -12.84
C ASN A 463 24.12 -2.55 -12.53
N LYS A 464 24.71 -2.23 -11.37
CA LYS A 464 26.01 -2.78 -10.95
C LYS A 464 25.86 -4.28 -10.61
N LEU A 465 26.89 -5.08 -10.89
CA LEU A 465 26.95 -6.50 -10.51
C LEU A 465 26.71 -6.69 -9.00
N ALA A 466 27.22 -5.77 -8.17
CA ALA A 466 27.01 -5.78 -6.72
C ALA A 466 25.51 -5.75 -6.35
N SER A 467 24.70 -4.93 -7.04
CA SER A 467 23.26 -4.80 -6.79
C SER A 467 22.53 -6.13 -7.04
N TYR A 468 22.88 -6.84 -8.11
CA TYR A 468 22.33 -8.17 -8.38
C TYR A 468 22.76 -9.20 -7.33
N LYS A 469 24.02 -9.15 -6.89
CA LYS A 469 24.56 -10.06 -5.85
C LYS A 469 23.89 -9.86 -4.50
N GLU A 470 23.50 -8.63 -4.16
CA GLU A 470 22.73 -8.34 -2.95
C GLU A 470 21.31 -8.90 -3.02
N GLN A 471 20.60 -8.71 -4.14
CA GLN A 471 19.28 -9.31 -4.34
C GLN A 471 19.35 -10.85 -4.26
N MET A 472 20.37 -11.44 -4.87
CA MET A 472 20.63 -12.87 -4.77
C MET A 472 20.85 -13.32 -3.32
N GLU A 473 21.55 -12.51 -2.51
CA GLU A 473 21.76 -12.81 -1.10
C GLU A 473 20.44 -12.80 -0.32
N VAL A 474 19.62 -11.78 -0.53
CA VAL A 474 18.30 -11.65 0.12
C VAL A 474 17.42 -12.88 -0.13
N GLN A 475 17.32 -13.30 -1.39
CA GLN A 475 16.52 -14.46 -1.77
C GLN A 475 17.16 -15.78 -1.33
N SER A 476 18.50 -15.88 -1.31
CA SER A 476 19.19 -17.06 -0.79
C SER A 476 18.97 -17.27 0.71
N ILE A 477 19.03 -16.19 1.50
CA ILE A 477 18.72 -16.22 2.94
C ILE A 477 17.25 -16.59 3.16
N SER A 478 16.34 -15.98 2.40
CA SER A 478 14.91 -16.28 2.49
C SER A 478 14.60 -17.74 2.16
N ALA A 479 15.26 -18.30 1.12
CA ALA A 479 15.14 -19.71 0.77
C ALA A 479 15.66 -20.64 1.89
N PHE A 480 16.78 -20.28 2.51
CA PHE A 480 17.32 -21.04 3.64
C PHE A 480 16.38 -20.99 4.86
N LEU A 481 15.88 -19.81 5.22
CA LEU A 481 14.91 -19.66 6.31
C LEU A 481 13.61 -20.42 6.04
N ALA A 482 13.13 -20.46 4.79
CA ALA A 482 11.98 -21.26 4.41
C ALA A 482 12.22 -22.77 4.62
N LEU A 483 13.42 -23.27 4.29
CA LEU A 483 13.80 -24.66 4.55
C LEU A 483 13.80 -24.97 6.05
N GLU A 484 14.33 -24.08 6.88
CA GLU A 484 14.32 -24.24 8.34
C GLU A 484 12.91 -24.14 8.94
N PHE A 485 12.09 -23.20 8.46
CA PHE A 485 10.69 -23.08 8.84
C PHE A 485 9.91 -24.36 8.52
N ASN A 486 10.12 -24.95 7.35
CA ASN A 486 9.43 -26.17 6.94
C ASN A 486 9.72 -27.37 7.85
N LYS A 487 10.88 -27.39 8.53
CA LYS A 487 11.22 -28.42 9.53
C LYS A 487 10.49 -28.22 10.85
N GLN A 488 10.11 -26.97 11.18
CA GLN A 488 9.54 -26.61 12.48
C GLN A 488 8.03 -26.36 12.46
N LYS A 489 7.45 -26.07 11.30
CA LYS A 489 6.02 -25.78 11.17
C LYS A 489 5.14 -26.97 11.60
N PRO A 490 3.88 -26.74 12.02
CA PRO A 490 2.96 -27.80 12.40
C PRO A 490 2.73 -28.83 11.30
N ARG A 491 2.50 -30.09 11.70
CA ARG A 491 2.13 -31.17 10.78
C ARG A 491 0.81 -30.82 10.08
N GLY A 492 0.72 -31.09 8.78
CA GLY A 492 -0.45 -30.77 7.94
C GLY A 492 -0.33 -29.45 7.16
N ILE A 493 0.50 -28.50 7.61
CA ILE A 493 0.79 -27.29 6.84
C ILE A 493 1.74 -27.64 5.69
N LYS A 494 1.42 -27.21 4.46
CA LYS A 494 2.28 -27.42 3.29
C LYS A 494 3.54 -26.58 3.32
N ASP A 495 4.56 -27.07 2.64
CA ASP A 495 5.85 -26.38 2.54
C ASP A 495 5.73 -25.09 1.76
N ILE A 496 6.47 -24.09 2.23
CA ILE A 496 6.74 -22.86 1.50
C ILE A 496 8.11 -22.99 0.86
N SER A 497 8.30 -22.43 -0.32
CA SER A 497 9.59 -22.52 -1.02
C SER A 497 9.87 -21.25 -1.79
N PHE A 498 11.14 -20.82 -1.80
CA PHE A 498 11.60 -19.75 -2.69
C PHE A 498 12.29 -20.35 -3.91
N THR A 499 12.12 -19.70 -5.06
CA THR A 499 12.88 -20.02 -6.27
C THR A 499 14.38 -19.86 -6.00
N LYS A 500 15.18 -20.79 -6.55
CA LYS A 500 16.64 -20.72 -6.46
C LYS A 500 17.13 -19.66 -7.45
N VAL A 501 17.73 -18.60 -6.93
CA VAL A 501 18.30 -17.53 -7.75
C VAL A 501 19.81 -17.65 -7.88
N VAL A 502 20.30 -17.27 -9.04
CA VAL A 502 21.72 -17.07 -9.33
C VAL A 502 21.90 -15.75 -10.07
N VAL A 503 23.12 -15.20 -10.06
CA VAL A 503 23.46 -13.99 -10.83
C VAL A 503 24.34 -14.36 -11.99
N ILE A 504 24.02 -13.81 -13.16
CA ILE A 504 24.67 -14.09 -14.42
C ILE A 504 25.41 -12.83 -14.86
N SER A 505 26.67 -13.01 -15.24
CA SER A 505 27.50 -11.98 -15.84
C SER A 505 27.94 -12.41 -17.24
N LEU A 506 27.49 -11.66 -18.23
CA LEU A 506 27.91 -11.71 -19.62
C LEU A 506 28.93 -10.58 -19.85
N ARG A 507 30.12 -10.76 -19.29
CA ARG A 507 31.22 -9.78 -19.35
C ARG A 507 31.97 -9.78 -20.68
N ASP A 508 31.75 -10.79 -21.51
CA ASP A 508 32.40 -10.96 -22.80
C ASP A 508 31.64 -10.20 -23.93
N ARG A 509 30.49 -9.59 -23.61
CA ARG A 509 29.76 -8.67 -24.50
C ARG A 509 30.48 -7.32 -24.59
N SER A 510 30.23 -6.56 -25.67
CA SER A 510 30.78 -5.20 -25.87
C SER A 510 30.47 -4.24 -24.71
N LYS A 511 29.35 -4.45 -24.02
CA LYS A 511 29.02 -3.83 -22.74
C LYS A 511 28.69 -4.95 -21.74
N PRO A 512 29.29 -4.96 -20.54
CA PRO A 512 28.97 -5.95 -19.52
C PRO A 512 27.47 -5.96 -19.23
N PHE A 513 26.86 -7.15 -19.32
CA PHE A 513 25.46 -7.35 -19.02
C PHE A 513 25.32 -8.24 -17.78
N TYR A 514 24.43 -7.84 -16.88
CA TYR A 514 24.17 -8.54 -15.62
C TYR A 514 22.67 -8.77 -15.48
N CYS A 515 22.29 -9.96 -15.01
CA CYS A 515 20.91 -10.30 -14.71
C CYS A 515 20.86 -11.37 -13.62
N SER A 516 19.70 -11.53 -12.98
CA SER A 516 19.42 -12.69 -12.13
C SER A 516 18.72 -13.77 -12.95
N GLN A 517 19.04 -15.04 -12.71
CA GLN A 517 18.36 -16.19 -13.30
C GLN A 517 17.63 -16.97 -12.22
N GLU A 518 16.41 -17.39 -12.49
CA GLU A 518 15.62 -18.28 -11.63
C GLU A 518 14.69 -19.20 -12.46
N PRO A 519 14.15 -20.28 -11.88
CA PRO A 519 13.13 -21.10 -12.54
C PRO A 519 11.90 -20.28 -12.93
N LEU A 520 11.33 -20.57 -14.11
CA LEU A 520 10.02 -20.06 -14.47
C LEU A 520 8.96 -20.65 -13.54
N ILE A 521 8.14 -19.80 -12.93
CA ILE A 521 6.96 -20.21 -12.16
C ILE A 521 5.70 -19.86 -12.97
N GLU A 522 4.86 -20.86 -13.23
CA GLU A 522 3.64 -20.71 -14.01
C GLU A 522 2.43 -20.68 -13.08
N GLY A 523 1.53 -19.72 -13.29
CA GLY A 523 0.30 -19.56 -12.50
C GLY A 523 0.00 -18.11 -12.15
N PRO A 524 -1.17 -17.85 -11.53
CA PRO A 524 -1.55 -16.51 -11.10
C PRO A 524 -0.56 -16.02 -10.02
N TYR A 525 0.05 -14.88 -10.29
CA TYR A 525 1.01 -14.27 -9.39
C TYR A 525 0.28 -13.45 -8.32
N VAL A 526 0.60 -13.69 -7.05
CA VAL A 526 -0.03 -13.02 -5.91
C VAL A 526 1.04 -12.45 -4.98
N LYS A 527 0.86 -11.21 -4.55
CA LYS A 527 1.61 -10.59 -3.45
C LYS A 527 0.78 -10.72 -2.16
N TYR A 528 1.31 -11.43 -1.18
CA TYR A 528 0.62 -11.78 0.08
C TYR A 528 0.86 -10.76 1.19
N ASN A 529 2.06 -10.20 1.26
CA ASN A 529 2.38 -9.05 2.09
C ASN A 529 3.43 -8.17 1.40
N SER A 530 3.66 -6.96 1.92
CA SER A 530 4.72 -6.07 1.45
C SER A 530 5.84 -5.89 2.47
N ASN A 531 6.91 -5.24 2.04
CA ASN A 531 7.98 -4.76 2.92
C ASN A 531 7.62 -3.47 3.68
N ASN A 532 6.34 -3.08 3.72
CA ASN A 532 5.87 -1.87 4.39
C ASN A 532 4.58 -2.11 5.19
N GLY A 533 4.27 -3.36 5.51
CA GLY A 533 3.15 -3.73 6.39
C GLY A 533 1.81 -3.98 5.67
N PHE A 534 1.73 -3.90 4.34
CA PHE A 534 0.55 -4.35 3.61
C PHE A 534 0.37 -5.87 3.80
N VAL A 535 -0.87 -6.30 4.02
CA VAL A 535 -1.28 -7.71 4.04
C VAL A 535 -2.46 -7.86 3.10
N ASN A 536 -2.38 -8.82 2.17
CA ASN A 536 -3.46 -9.13 1.25
C ASN A 536 -4.54 -9.92 2.00
N LYS A 537 -5.68 -9.27 2.29
CA LYS A 537 -6.79 -9.89 3.02
C LYS A 537 -7.64 -10.82 2.14
N ASP A 538 -7.77 -10.48 0.85
CA ASP A 538 -8.55 -11.28 -0.11
C ASP A 538 -7.87 -12.62 -0.41
N GLU A 539 -6.53 -12.61 -0.45
CA GLU A 539 -5.68 -13.78 -0.66
C GLU A 539 -4.86 -14.10 0.60
N TYR A 540 -5.49 -14.07 1.77
CA TYR A 540 -4.79 -14.24 3.04
C TYR A 540 -4.10 -15.60 3.16
N ALA A 541 -2.79 -15.58 3.43
CA ALA A 541 -1.97 -16.78 3.58
C ALA A 541 -1.41 -16.87 5.02
N ALA A 542 -2.06 -17.67 5.87
CA ALA A 542 -1.71 -17.81 7.27
C ALA A 542 -0.26 -18.31 7.47
N SER A 543 0.19 -19.29 6.68
CA SER A 543 1.55 -19.84 6.77
C SER A 543 2.63 -18.84 6.38
N LEU A 544 2.33 -17.93 5.44
CA LEU A 544 3.25 -16.88 5.00
C LEU A 544 3.41 -15.78 6.05
N ASN A 545 2.31 -15.33 6.66
CA ASN A 545 2.39 -14.37 7.76
C ASN A 545 3.06 -14.97 9.01
N ALA A 546 2.79 -16.25 9.31
CA ALA A 546 3.49 -16.96 10.37
C ALA A 546 4.99 -17.13 10.06
N PHE A 547 5.37 -17.35 8.80
CA PHE A 547 6.76 -17.41 8.38
C PHE A 547 7.49 -16.08 8.61
N SER A 548 6.92 -14.95 8.18
CA SER A 548 7.50 -13.61 8.46
C SER A 548 7.72 -13.40 9.96
N HIS A 549 6.72 -13.69 10.80
CA HIS A 549 6.86 -13.60 12.26
C HIS A 549 7.93 -14.56 12.81
N TRP A 550 7.94 -15.82 12.36
CA TRP A 550 8.92 -16.80 12.80
C TRP A 550 10.35 -16.39 12.43
N THR A 551 10.58 -15.78 11.26
CA THR A 551 11.93 -15.29 10.89
C THR A 551 12.44 -14.22 11.84
N TYR A 552 11.56 -13.33 12.31
CA TYR A 552 11.90 -12.35 13.35
C TYR A 552 12.28 -13.04 14.67
N GLN A 553 11.46 -13.97 15.15
CA GLN A 553 11.71 -14.63 16.43
C GLN A 553 12.95 -15.54 16.40
N VAL A 554 13.12 -16.35 15.36
CA VAL A 554 14.24 -17.30 15.26
C VAL A 554 15.60 -16.61 15.09
N THR A 555 15.59 -15.34 14.69
CA THR A 555 16.81 -14.53 14.56
C THR A 555 16.96 -13.51 15.68
N ASP A 556 16.19 -13.65 16.77
CA ASP A 556 16.23 -12.76 17.93
C ASP A 556 16.05 -11.27 17.54
N GLY A 557 15.10 -11.03 16.63
CA GLY A 557 14.80 -9.72 16.08
C GLY A 557 15.87 -9.14 15.15
N TYR A 558 16.90 -9.91 14.77
CA TYR A 558 17.96 -9.42 13.89
C TYR A 558 17.47 -9.18 12.46
N LEU A 559 16.62 -10.06 11.92
CA LEU A 559 16.07 -9.92 10.56
C LEU A 559 14.61 -10.38 10.45
N MET A 560 13.94 -9.96 9.39
CA MET A 560 12.58 -10.40 9.06
C MET A 560 12.41 -10.51 7.54
N VAL A 561 11.89 -11.63 7.06
CA VAL A 561 11.54 -11.83 5.65
C VAL A 561 10.12 -11.33 5.40
N VAL A 562 9.97 -10.45 4.41
CA VAL A 562 8.71 -9.82 4.00
C VAL A 562 8.65 -9.71 2.47
N ASP A 563 7.65 -9.02 1.93
CA ASP A 563 7.39 -8.94 0.48
C ASP A 563 7.18 -10.34 -0.12
N LEU A 564 6.40 -11.17 0.57
CA LEU A 564 6.13 -12.55 0.19
C LEU A 564 5.18 -12.55 -1.01
N GLN A 565 5.69 -13.00 -2.15
CA GLN A 565 4.97 -12.99 -3.42
C GLN A 565 5.36 -14.17 -4.31
N GLY A 566 4.43 -14.64 -5.13
CA GLY A 566 4.64 -15.75 -6.05
C GLY A 566 3.36 -16.50 -6.38
N VAL A 567 3.48 -17.80 -6.68
CA VAL A 567 2.37 -18.64 -7.14
C VAL A 567 1.85 -19.54 -6.02
N LYS A 568 0.51 -19.59 -5.91
CA LYS A 568 -0.22 -20.53 -5.07
C LYS A 568 -0.63 -21.75 -5.88
N ILE A 569 -0.36 -22.96 -5.36
CA ILE A 569 -0.95 -24.19 -5.88
C ILE A 569 -1.86 -24.75 -4.80
N THR A 570 -3.18 -24.67 -5.03
CA THR A 570 -4.18 -25.19 -4.10
C THR A 570 -4.29 -26.72 -4.26
N SER A 571 -4.24 -27.44 -3.14
CA SER A 571 -4.48 -28.89 -3.11
C SER A 571 -5.51 -29.22 -2.02
N PRO A 572 -6.13 -30.42 -2.04
CA PRO A 572 -7.06 -30.85 -0.99
C PRO A 572 -6.48 -30.84 0.42
N THR A 573 -5.15 -30.81 0.54
CA THR A 573 -4.41 -30.84 1.81
C THR A 573 -3.79 -29.49 2.15
N GLY A 574 -4.26 -28.41 1.52
CA GLY A 574 -3.83 -27.03 1.76
C GLY A 574 -3.01 -26.41 0.61
N PRO A 575 -2.82 -25.08 0.65
CA PRO A 575 -2.08 -24.35 -0.38
C PRO A 575 -0.57 -24.54 -0.24
N LYS A 576 0.11 -24.83 -1.35
CA LYS A 576 1.57 -24.83 -1.47
C LYS A 576 2.02 -23.53 -2.15
N PHE A 577 3.09 -22.91 -1.63
CA PHE A 577 3.58 -21.62 -2.12
C PHE A 577 4.97 -21.74 -2.75
N THR A 578 5.10 -21.23 -3.97
CA THR A 578 6.39 -21.01 -4.64
C THR A 578 6.60 -19.51 -4.79
N LEU A 579 7.53 -18.98 -4.01
CA LEU A 579 7.77 -17.56 -3.82
C LEU A 579 9.04 -17.10 -4.56
N THR A 580 9.10 -15.82 -4.90
CA THR A 580 10.28 -15.18 -5.48
C THR A 580 10.39 -13.74 -4.98
N ASP A 581 11.54 -13.11 -5.19
CA ASP A 581 11.75 -11.68 -4.96
C ASP A 581 11.34 -11.15 -3.56
N PRO A 582 11.75 -11.80 -2.45
CA PRO A 582 11.47 -11.29 -1.12
C PRO A 582 12.26 -10.02 -0.80
N ALA A 583 11.84 -9.35 0.26
CA ALA A 583 12.63 -8.33 0.94
C ALA A 583 13.05 -8.83 2.34
N LEU A 584 14.16 -8.25 2.84
CA LEU A 584 14.67 -8.50 4.17
C LEU A 584 14.78 -7.17 4.92
N HIS A 585 14.09 -7.08 6.05
CA HIS A 585 14.41 -6.07 7.06
C HIS A 585 15.50 -6.61 7.97
N CYS A 586 16.43 -5.74 8.38
CA CYS A 586 17.57 -6.11 9.21
C CYS A 586 17.87 -5.01 10.21
N LYS A 587 18.20 -5.37 11.46
CA LYS A 587 18.64 -4.41 12.48
C LYS A 587 19.85 -3.60 12.00
N ASP A 588 20.79 -4.25 11.31
CA ASP A 588 21.82 -3.53 10.56
C ASP A 588 21.22 -3.00 9.24
N VAL A 589 20.83 -1.73 9.24
CA VAL A 589 20.25 -1.03 8.08
C VAL A 589 21.21 -0.94 6.89
N THR A 590 22.50 -1.17 7.11
CA THR A 590 23.54 -1.13 6.09
C THR A 590 23.64 -2.42 5.27
N ARG A 591 23.05 -3.52 5.78
CA ARG A 591 22.95 -4.80 5.07
C ARG A 591 21.83 -4.77 4.04
N PHE A 592 21.98 -5.60 3.01
CA PHE A 592 21.00 -5.84 1.95
C PHE A 592 20.73 -4.62 1.06
N CYS A 593 19.71 -4.73 0.21
CA CYS A 593 19.35 -3.70 -0.77
C CYS A 593 18.39 -2.66 -0.17
N SER A 594 18.00 -1.68 -0.98
CA SER A 594 17.14 -0.55 -0.59
C SER A 594 15.77 -0.94 -0.01
N THR A 595 15.33 -2.19 -0.19
CA THR A 595 14.09 -2.73 0.41
C THR A 595 14.23 -3.03 1.92
N ASN A 596 15.44 -2.98 2.47
CA ASN A 596 15.69 -3.05 3.90
C ASN A 596 15.30 -1.72 4.57
N LEU A 597 14.14 -1.70 5.24
CA LEU A 597 13.63 -0.56 6.01
C LEU A 597 13.93 -0.66 7.51
N GLY A 598 14.84 -1.57 7.89
CA GLY A 598 15.29 -1.70 9.27
C GLY A 598 14.21 -2.13 10.27
N PRO A 599 14.42 -1.85 11.57
CA PRO A 599 13.43 -2.08 12.62
C PRO A 599 12.08 -1.40 12.33
N ALA A 600 12.09 -0.22 11.72
CA ALA A 600 10.87 0.49 11.34
C ALA A 600 9.99 -0.34 10.37
N GLY A 601 10.59 -1.00 9.38
CA GLY A 601 9.88 -1.93 8.50
C GLY A 601 9.31 -3.14 9.25
N MET A 602 10.07 -3.70 10.19
CA MET A 602 9.62 -4.82 11.04
C MET A 602 8.41 -4.41 11.91
N HIS A 603 8.45 -3.21 12.49
CA HIS A 603 7.35 -2.66 13.28
C HIS A 603 6.07 -2.52 12.44
N ARG A 604 6.19 -2.06 11.18
CA ARG A 604 5.05 -1.94 10.27
C ARG A 604 4.41 -3.28 9.94
N PHE A 605 5.21 -4.32 9.71
CA PHE A 605 4.69 -5.69 9.61
C PHE A 605 3.89 -6.06 10.87
N PHE A 606 4.46 -5.83 12.06
CA PHE A 606 3.78 -6.20 13.30
C PHE A 606 2.50 -5.41 13.58
N ARG A 607 2.39 -4.16 13.14
CA ARG A 607 1.16 -3.35 13.30
C ARG A 607 -0.05 -3.92 12.58
N THR A 608 0.16 -4.67 11.50
CA THR A 608 -0.92 -5.30 10.72
C THR A 608 -1.00 -6.81 10.94
N HIS A 609 0.09 -7.42 11.45
CA HIS A 609 0.15 -8.84 11.76
C HIS A 609 -0.68 -9.22 12.99
N HIS A 610 -1.52 -10.23 12.83
CA HIS A 610 -2.23 -10.89 13.92
C HIS A 610 -1.74 -12.34 14.01
N CYS A 611 -1.32 -12.76 15.20
CA CYS A 611 -0.93 -14.15 15.41
C CYS A 611 -2.08 -15.12 15.11
N ASN A 612 -1.89 -15.92 14.07
CA ASN A 612 -2.83 -16.94 13.61
C ASN A 612 -2.59 -18.31 14.27
N SER A 613 -3.36 -19.33 13.88
CA SER A 613 -3.27 -20.71 14.41
C SER A 613 -1.85 -21.29 14.33
N ILE A 614 -1.13 -21.03 13.23
CA ILE A 614 0.24 -21.50 13.02
C ILE A 614 1.22 -20.79 13.96
N CYS A 615 1.07 -19.47 14.13
CA CYS A 615 1.90 -18.70 15.08
C CYS A 615 1.77 -19.27 16.50
N LYS A 616 0.53 -19.56 16.92
CA LYS A 616 0.24 -20.13 18.23
C LYS A 616 0.81 -21.53 18.38
N ALA A 617 0.61 -22.40 17.38
CA ALA A 617 1.14 -23.76 17.38
C ALA A 617 2.68 -23.81 17.41
N MET A 618 3.34 -22.77 16.90
CA MET A 618 4.80 -22.62 16.94
C MET A 618 5.29 -21.83 18.16
N ASN A 619 4.43 -21.46 19.11
CA ASN A 619 4.76 -20.66 20.31
C ASN A 619 5.46 -19.33 19.97
N LEU A 620 5.01 -18.65 18.91
CA LEU A 620 5.53 -17.32 18.56
C LEU A 620 4.99 -16.27 19.53
N GLN A 621 5.90 -15.48 20.10
CA GLN A 621 5.60 -14.45 21.08
C GLN A 621 4.97 -13.23 20.40
N PRO A 622 3.84 -12.69 20.90
CA PRO A 622 3.29 -11.44 20.38
C PRO A 622 4.30 -10.29 20.49
N HIS A 623 4.49 -9.55 19.40
CA HIS A 623 5.32 -8.36 19.39
C HIS A 623 4.57 -7.16 19.99
N ARG A 624 5.28 -6.23 20.66
CA ARG A 624 4.68 -5.05 21.31
C ARG A 624 3.86 -4.13 20.40
N HIS A 625 4.11 -4.19 19.09
CA HIS A 625 3.39 -3.40 18.08
C HIS A 625 2.21 -4.16 17.44
N GLN A 626 1.97 -5.42 17.80
CA GLN A 626 0.78 -6.13 17.35
C GLN A 626 -0.49 -5.52 17.95
N PRO A 627 -1.61 -5.43 17.19
CA PRO A 627 -2.88 -5.00 17.72
C PRO A 627 -3.32 -5.87 18.92
N LYS A 628 -3.84 -5.22 19.97
CA LYS A 628 -4.37 -5.92 21.14
C LYS A 628 -5.73 -6.55 20.78
N SER A 629 -5.76 -7.88 20.71
CA SER A 629 -6.91 -8.79 20.52
C SER A 629 -7.92 -8.49 19.40
N SER A 630 -7.74 -9.17 18.27
CA SER A 630 -8.79 -10.00 17.65
C SER A 630 -8.10 -11.14 16.89
N THR A 631 -8.56 -12.38 17.05
CA THR A 631 -7.98 -13.51 16.32
C THR A 631 -8.54 -13.51 14.90
N MET A 632 -7.69 -13.27 13.91
CA MET A 632 -8.04 -13.55 12.51
C MET A 632 -8.17 -15.07 12.33
N THR A 633 -9.31 -15.50 11.78
CA THR A 633 -9.53 -16.89 11.38
C THR A 633 -8.64 -17.26 10.18
N GLU A 634 -8.51 -18.55 9.87
CA GLU A 634 -7.77 -19.02 8.67
C GLU A 634 -8.37 -18.49 7.35
N GLN A 635 -9.58 -17.91 7.40
CA GLN A 635 -10.31 -17.33 6.27
C GLN A 635 -10.23 -15.79 6.22
N GLY A 636 -9.41 -15.15 7.05
CA GLY A 636 -9.24 -13.70 6.99
C GLY A 636 -10.37 -12.88 7.64
N THR A 637 -11.28 -13.51 8.41
CA THR A 637 -12.33 -12.80 9.15
C THR A 637 -11.90 -12.51 10.59
N PHE A 638 -12.27 -11.33 11.08
CA PHE A 638 -12.10 -10.95 12.48
C PHE A 638 -13.21 -11.62 13.30
N ALA A 639 -12.86 -12.47 14.26
CA ALA A 639 -13.79 -12.80 15.33
C ALA A 639 -13.85 -11.61 16.29
N LEU A 640 -15.00 -10.91 16.32
CA LEU A 640 -15.33 -10.01 17.42
C LEU A 640 -15.39 -10.85 18.70
N VAL A 641 -14.61 -10.47 19.71
CA VAL A 641 -14.72 -11.01 21.08
C VAL A 641 -15.66 -10.12 21.86
#